data_AF-A0A365MPG5-F1
#
_entry.id   AF-A0A365MPG5-F1
#
_cell.length_a   1.000
_cell.length_b   1.000
_cell.length_c   1.000
_cell.angle_alpha   90.00
_cell.angle_beta   90.00
_cell.angle_gamma   90.00
#
_symmetry.space_group_name_H-M   'P 1'
#
loop_
_entity.id
_entity.type
_entity.pdbx_description
1 polymer ?
#
loop_
_entity_poly.entity_id
_entity_poly.type
_entity_poly.pdbx_seq_one_letter_code
_entity_poly.pdbx_strand_id
1 'polypeptide(L)'
;MFTATYRNLSYVLLLYLSFTTFLFQTASCLAVPSFEDSPNDNAKRADDSGDVYLLGVGKADVTGPVVELNLMGYADLGQVGTGLRQRLYSRAFIVGNPDEPKERFVYLVLDTQSGDTAVRRGILEGIAALGSEYSVYTSDNVAVTGTHSHAGPAGWNNYLMPQISALGFNQQAYQAIVDGAVLSVKRAHESLTKGRLSVGKIRIEDVNINRSLYAYQANPKSERDKYQDEVDKELTMLKFTRDSDSKVTGVLTWFSVHGTSLYMNNTLVAGDNKGVSAYLLEQAVRGTNGATDDFVAGFSQAAVADTTPNVEGAWCEDGSGQQCDFKDATCNGKIDTCHGRGPFWGLNDGGTKSCWEIGRRVFKQADKLYGQMQGGAGVPVTGKSVLGYHSFKDFSDFTFQLPNGTSAKTCAAAFGYSFAAGTTDGPGYFDFKQGDSGEPDASPFWALVSKFLRDPTKEQVACQSPKPILIDAGEITLPYAWAPNIVDIQMLRVGNFFIIVSAPELTTMSSRRWRKSISDEIKDRGGVGSDPIVVAGGPGNTYAHYCTTPEEYDMQRYEGGSTVHGRHSLDAYINLTTSYLGYLLQEKGASKPPTGPAAPDNRKNSISLTTGVVYDNPKIGTKFGDIINDVSKSKFAVGDTISATFVGANPRNNLHLEDTYAAVEKKDGSKWVQVRTDEDWDLVFEWKRLDGLLGSSEVSITWETGWQDAKDVGSGTYRLSYYGDSKTPITGKINAFTGRSMVRHGGPSSTADNLNPTPADVYIFNSPADLMCFAEQIGHAEISSGGLEFAPSADRTLQRLTLRSVRKLRFGLLRSITQATALTETDLNGGLDGPFMTQLISSWREAVRALNRSVAAIRSTDTDSPGLQHGRGHLWALELVQFDVWNVRDIPPRHIVRVIQEWSTTMHIHAKRGAGAIIEFHVVGCNEESQEWLNNAMPRV
;
A
#
# COMPACT_ATOMS: atom_id res chain seq x y z
N MET A 1 -71.57 7.38 49.67
CA MET A 1 -71.97 6.67 48.44
C MET A 1 -70.74 6.63 47.53
N PHE A 2 -69.68 5.89 47.87
CA PHE A 2 -69.51 4.43 47.93
C PHE A 2 -69.17 3.80 46.57
N THR A 3 -67.86 3.64 46.36
CA THR A 3 -67.20 2.44 45.81
C THR A 3 -67.84 1.79 44.58
N ALA A 4 -67.58 2.34 43.37
CA ALA A 4 -67.64 1.55 42.12
C ALA A 4 -67.00 2.22 40.86
N THR A 5 -66.45 3.44 40.91
CA THR A 5 -66.05 4.14 39.66
C THR A 5 -64.61 4.67 39.61
N TYR A 6 -63.76 4.41 40.62
CA TYR A 6 -62.35 4.84 40.63
C TYR A 6 -61.33 3.72 40.36
N ARG A 7 -61.77 2.49 40.07
CA ARG A 7 -60.86 1.37 39.75
C ARG A 7 -60.67 1.16 38.25
N ASN A 8 -61.60 1.61 37.40
CA ASN A 8 -61.47 1.50 35.93
C ASN A 8 -60.79 2.70 35.27
N LEU A 9 -60.71 3.87 35.93
CA LEU A 9 -60.02 5.03 35.37
C LEU A 9 -58.48 4.89 35.47
N SER A 10 -57.97 4.25 36.53
CA SER A 10 -56.53 4.02 36.70
C SER A 10 -55.98 2.97 35.73
N TYR A 11 -56.78 1.97 35.32
CA TYR A 11 -56.38 0.99 34.30
C TYR A 11 -56.43 1.56 32.88
N VAL A 12 -57.40 2.43 32.56
CA VAL A 12 -57.46 3.09 31.25
C VAL A 12 -56.36 4.15 31.09
N LEU A 13 -56.00 4.88 32.16
CA LEU A 13 -54.90 5.86 32.11
C LEU A 13 -53.51 5.21 32.06
N LEU A 14 -53.31 4.06 32.73
CA LEU A 14 -52.07 3.27 32.62
C LEU A 14 -51.94 2.52 31.28
N LEU A 15 -53.06 2.06 30.69
CA LEU A 15 -53.08 1.52 29.33
C LEU A 15 -52.85 2.60 28.28
N TYR A 16 -53.38 3.81 28.45
CA TYR A 16 -53.13 4.91 27.50
C TYR A 16 -51.68 5.43 27.56
N LEU A 17 -51.09 5.56 28.76
CA LEU A 17 -49.69 6.00 28.92
C LEU A 17 -48.66 4.95 28.49
N SER A 18 -49.00 3.66 28.56
CA SER A 18 -48.14 2.57 28.04
C SER A 18 -48.30 2.38 26.52
N PHE A 19 -49.47 2.65 25.93
CA PHE A 19 -49.66 2.58 24.47
C PHE A 19 -49.08 3.80 23.73
N THR A 20 -49.08 5.01 24.32
CA THR A 20 -48.46 6.19 23.69
C THR A 20 -46.93 6.20 23.78
N THR A 21 -46.34 5.50 24.75
CA THR A 21 -44.88 5.31 24.79
C THR A 21 -44.42 4.17 23.87
N PHE A 22 -45.25 3.15 23.64
CA PHE A 22 -44.93 2.07 22.69
C PHE A 22 -45.10 2.48 21.21
N LEU A 23 -46.03 3.38 20.89
CA LEU A 23 -46.19 3.92 19.52
C LEU A 23 -45.17 5.00 19.14
N PHE A 24 -44.49 5.66 20.10
CA PHE A 24 -43.37 6.57 19.79
C PHE A 24 -42.01 5.86 19.68
N GLN A 25 -41.88 4.60 20.12
CA GLN A 25 -40.66 3.81 19.94
C GLN A 25 -40.69 2.83 18.76
N THR A 26 -41.86 2.56 18.17
CA THR A 26 -42.00 1.61 17.04
C THR A 26 -42.21 2.27 15.66
N ALA A 27 -42.39 3.60 15.59
CA ALA A 27 -42.46 4.34 14.32
C ALA A 27 -41.12 4.95 13.84
N SER A 28 -40.04 4.85 14.62
CA SER A 28 -38.73 5.42 14.28
C SER A 28 -37.76 4.46 13.57
N CYS A 29 -38.23 3.28 13.16
CA CYS A 29 -37.41 2.29 12.42
C CYS A 29 -37.87 2.02 10.98
N LEU A 30 -38.88 2.72 10.45
CA LEU A 30 -39.37 2.50 9.07
C LEU A 30 -39.63 3.79 8.26
N ALA A 31 -38.95 4.88 8.58
CA ALA A 31 -38.82 6.00 7.65
C ALA A 31 -37.33 6.20 7.34
N VAL A 32 -36.84 5.50 6.32
CA VAL A 32 -35.68 5.98 5.56
C VAL A 32 -36.17 7.25 4.89
N PRO A 33 -35.66 8.45 5.23
CA PRO A 33 -35.92 9.61 4.40
C PRO A 33 -35.24 9.28 3.07
N SER A 34 -36.02 9.24 1.99
CA SER A 34 -35.52 9.58 0.68
C SER A 34 -34.86 10.96 0.81
N PHE A 35 -33.54 10.99 0.95
CA PHE A 35 -32.78 12.21 0.69
C PHE A 35 -32.81 12.40 -0.82
N GLU A 36 -33.90 13.00 -1.29
CA GLU A 36 -33.83 13.92 -2.40
C GLU A 36 -32.81 15.00 -2.02
N ASP A 37 -31.80 15.17 -2.86
CA ASP A 37 -30.86 16.28 -2.81
C ASP A 37 -31.65 17.60 -2.91
N SER A 38 -31.95 18.19 -1.74
CA SER A 38 -32.19 19.62 -1.65
C SER A 38 -30.90 20.27 -1.15
N PRO A 39 -30.32 21.23 -1.90
CA PRO A 39 -29.04 21.84 -1.56
C PRO A 39 -29.23 22.73 -0.32
N ASN A 40 -28.83 22.24 0.84
CA ASN A 40 -28.71 23.08 2.03
C ASN A 40 -27.28 23.67 2.05
N ASP A 41 -27.14 24.74 1.30
CA ASP A 41 -25.92 25.37 0.83
C ASP A 41 -25.18 26.22 1.90
N ASN A 42 -25.18 25.83 3.19
CA ASN A 42 -24.67 26.71 4.25
C ASN A 42 -23.97 26.05 5.47
N ALA A 43 -23.63 24.76 5.41
CA ALA A 43 -22.69 24.20 6.39
C ALA A 43 -21.25 24.55 5.92
N LYS A 44 -20.64 25.59 6.50
CA LYS A 44 -19.23 25.95 6.23
C LYS A 44 -18.35 24.71 6.41
N ARG A 45 -17.75 24.22 5.32
CA ARG A 45 -16.74 23.16 5.38
C ARG A 45 -15.48 23.75 6.03
N ALA A 46 -14.68 22.92 6.71
CA ALA A 46 -13.44 23.40 7.32
C ALA A 46 -12.49 24.07 6.31
N ASP A 47 -12.50 23.58 5.06
CA ASP A 47 -11.74 24.17 3.95
C ASP A 47 -12.20 25.62 3.64
N ASP A 48 -13.46 26.01 3.90
CA ASP A 48 -14.01 27.33 3.55
C ASP A 48 -13.35 28.50 4.31
N SER A 49 -12.58 28.18 5.36
CA SER A 49 -11.79 29.15 6.14
C SER A 49 -10.33 29.27 5.71
N GLY A 50 -9.87 28.44 4.77
CA GLY A 50 -8.52 28.50 4.20
C GLY A 50 -8.38 29.49 3.04
N ASP A 51 -7.14 29.81 2.70
CA ASP A 51 -6.82 30.65 1.55
C ASP A 51 -7.01 29.89 0.23
N VAL A 52 -7.29 30.64 -0.84
CA VAL A 52 -7.45 30.11 -2.19
C VAL A 52 -6.09 30.04 -2.88
N TYR A 53 -5.80 28.90 -3.48
CA TYR A 53 -4.61 28.62 -4.27
C TYR A 53 -4.98 28.23 -5.70
N LEU A 54 -4.01 28.26 -6.61
CA LEU A 54 -4.10 27.61 -7.90
C LEU A 54 -3.55 26.19 -7.76
N LEU A 55 -4.39 25.18 -7.99
CA LEU A 55 -4.12 23.78 -7.72
C LEU A 55 -4.21 22.97 -9.02
N GLY A 56 -3.26 22.07 -9.23
CA GLY A 56 -3.24 21.17 -10.37
C GLY A 56 -2.66 19.81 -9.99
N VAL A 57 -3.21 18.74 -10.55
CA VAL A 57 -2.74 17.37 -10.33
C VAL A 57 -2.62 16.62 -11.65
N GLY A 58 -1.67 15.70 -11.73
CA GLY A 58 -1.46 14.91 -12.93
C GLY A 58 -0.76 13.60 -12.62
N LYS A 59 -1.08 12.56 -13.37
CA LYS A 59 -0.49 11.22 -13.29
C LYS A 59 -0.06 10.79 -14.68
N ALA A 60 1.09 10.12 -14.81
CA ALA A 60 1.55 9.52 -16.06
C ALA A 60 2.49 8.34 -15.79
N ASP A 61 2.54 7.39 -16.72
CA ASP A 61 3.34 6.17 -16.66
C ASP A 61 4.84 6.49 -16.81
N VAL A 62 5.66 5.91 -15.93
CA VAL A 62 7.14 5.99 -15.94
C VAL A 62 7.78 4.60 -16.01
N THR A 63 7.00 3.57 -16.36
CA THR A 63 7.45 2.18 -16.39
C THR A 63 8.53 1.99 -17.44
N GLY A 64 9.77 1.78 -16.99
CA GLY A 64 10.90 1.44 -17.84
C GLY A 64 10.88 -0.01 -18.33
N PRO A 65 12.01 -0.51 -18.84
CA PRO A 65 12.19 -1.91 -19.23
C PRO A 65 11.83 -2.89 -18.11
N VAL A 66 10.88 -3.79 -18.35
CA VAL A 66 10.41 -4.76 -17.34
C VAL A 66 11.16 -6.10 -17.36
N VAL A 67 12.13 -6.26 -18.27
CA VAL A 67 12.95 -7.48 -18.39
C VAL A 67 14.41 -7.18 -18.65
N GLU A 68 15.30 -8.14 -18.34
CA GLU A 68 16.73 -8.14 -18.72
C GLU A 68 17.53 -6.93 -18.22
N LEU A 69 16.97 -6.13 -17.31
CA LEU A 69 17.66 -5.08 -16.58
C LEU A 69 17.59 -5.42 -15.09
N ASN A 70 18.65 -5.11 -14.35
CA ASN A 70 18.62 -5.18 -12.91
C ASN A 70 17.55 -4.24 -12.33
N LEU A 71 16.99 -4.61 -11.19
CA LEU A 71 16.13 -3.73 -10.42
C LEU A 71 17.00 -2.81 -9.52
N MET A 72 16.53 -1.59 -9.31
CA MET A 72 17.25 -0.57 -8.54
C MET A 72 16.91 -0.67 -7.06
N GLY A 73 17.92 -0.65 -6.20
CA GLY A 73 17.76 -0.59 -4.74
C GLY A 73 18.67 -1.56 -4.01
N TYR A 74 18.43 -2.86 -4.15
CA TYR A 74 19.15 -3.91 -3.44
C TYR A 74 20.63 -4.09 -3.84
N ALA A 75 21.03 -3.52 -4.98
CA ALA A 75 22.37 -3.65 -5.54
C ALA A 75 22.82 -5.11 -5.79
N ASP A 76 21.86 -6.02 -6.00
CA ASP A 76 22.13 -7.41 -6.38
C ASP A 76 22.19 -7.57 -7.91
N LEU A 77 23.23 -8.25 -8.38
CA LEU A 77 23.40 -8.58 -9.80
C LEU A 77 22.45 -9.69 -10.25
N GLY A 78 21.96 -10.53 -9.33
CA GLY A 78 20.99 -11.59 -9.61
C GLY A 78 19.55 -11.10 -9.77
N GLN A 79 19.22 -9.94 -9.22
CA GLN A 79 17.88 -9.35 -9.28
C GLN A 79 17.62 -8.68 -10.64
N VAL A 80 17.35 -9.50 -11.64
CA VAL A 80 17.05 -9.07 -13.02
C VAL A 80 15.55 -9.14 -13.28
N GLY A 81 15.00 -8.10 -13.89
CA GLY A 81 13.60 -8.04 -14.29
C GLY A 81 13.18 -9.21 -15.17
N THR A 82 12.02 -9.79 -14.88
CA THR A 82 11.38 -10.89 -15.63
C THR A 82 9.95 -10.57 -16.04
N GLY A 83 9.42 -9.40 -15.70
CA GLY A 83 8.03 -9.07 -15.95
C GLY A 83 7.54 -7.88 -15.14
N LEU A 84 6.22 -7.73 -15.12
CA LEU A 84 5.49 -6.60 -14.55
C LEU A 84 4.34 -7.14 -13.70
N ARG A 85 4.25 -6.66 -12.46
CA ARG A 85 3.10 -6.86 -11.57
C ARG A 85 2.28 -5.59 -11.39
N GLN A 86 2.92 -4.43 -11.45
CA GLN A 86 2.24 -3.14 -11.36
C GLN A 86 3.02 -2.07 -12.12
N ARG A 87 2.34 -1.31 -12.96
CA ARG A 87 2.88 -0.09 -13.60
C ARG A 87 3.40 0.92 -12.56
N LEU A 88 4.44 1.65 -12.93
CA LEU A 88 5.08 2.71 -12.15
C LEU A 88 4.58 4.07 -12.66
N TYR A 89 4.29 5.02 -11.76
CA TYR A 89 3.78 6.33 -12.17
C TYR A 89 4.59 7.50 -11.61
N SER A 90 4.59 8.59 -12.36
CA SER A 90 4.83 9.94 -11.86
C SER A 90 3.50 10.57 -11.46
N ARG A 91 3.44 11.12 -10.24
CA ARG A 91 2.30 11.89 -9.72
C ARG A 91 2.75 13.31 -9.40
N ALA A 92 2.22 14.28 -10.12
CA ALA A 92 2.55 15.69 -10.03
C ALA A 92 1.50 16.47 -9.24
N PHE A 93 1.96 17.30 -8.31
CA PHE A 93 1.14 18.21 -7.52
C PHE A 93 1.64 19.64 -7.70
N ILE A 94 0.81 20.49 -8.27
CA ILE A 94 1.10 21.90 -8.53
C ILE A 94 0.31 22.76 -7.56
N VAL A 95 1.00 23.66 -6.89
CA VAL A 95 0.42 24.68 -6.01
C VAL A 95 0.97 26.03 -6.44
N GLY A 96 0.09 27.00 -6.63
CA GLY A 96 0.43 28.35 -7.06
C GLY A 96 -0.38 29.42 -6.34
N ASN A 97 0.15 30.63 -6.33
CA ASN A 97 -0.56 31.82 -5.89
C ASN A 97 -1.49 32.29 -7.02
N PRO A 98 -2.80 32.45 -6.79
CA PRO A 98 -3.73 32.91 -7.83
C PRO A 98 -3.52 34.38 -8.21
N ASP A 99 -2.92 35.18 -7.32
CA ASP A 99 -2.69 36.61 -7.50
C ASP A 99 -1.29 36.90 -8.13
N GLU A 100 -0.34 35.97 -8.00
CA GLU A 100 1.01 36.03 -8.60
C GLU A 100 1.34 34.70 -9.31
N PRO A 101 0.99 34.55 -10.60
CA PRO A 101 1.12 33.29 -11.31
C PRO A 101 2.53 32.70 -11.40
N LYS A 102 3.58 33.51 -11.14
CA LYS A 102 4.99 33.07 -11.08
C LYS A 102 5.33 32.38 -9.75
N GLU A 103 4.58 32.66 -8.69
CA GLU A 103 4.71 32.02 -7.39
C GLU A 103 4.02 30.66 -7.43
N ARG A 104 4.79 29.63 -7.76
CA ARG A 104 4.30 28.26 -7.96
C ARG A 104 5.38 27.26 -7.64
N PHE A 105 4.99 26.05 -7.24
CA PHE A 105 5.88 24.89 -7.22
C PHE A 105 5.19 23.63 -7.74
N VAL A 106 6.03 22.65 -8.08
CA VAL A 106 5.66 21.28 -8.45
C VAL A 106 6.35 20.32 -7.49
N TYR A 107 5.57 19.43 -6.88
CA TYR A 107 6.08 18.29 -6.13
C TYR A 107 5.75 17.01 -6.90
N LEU A 108 6.78 16.28 -7.33
CA LEU A 108 6.64 15.02 -8.05
C LEU A 108 6.92 13.84 -7.12
N VAL A 109 6.01 12.88 -7.09
CA VAL A 109 6.20 11.56 -6.48
C VAL A 109 6.33 10.54 -7.60
N LEU A 110 7.52 9.98 -7.79
CA LEU A 110 7.82 8.96 -8.78
C LEU A 110 7.82 7.58 -8.11
N ASP A 111 7.22 6.57 -8.73
CA ASP A 111 7.36 5.16 -8.34
C ASP A 111 8.76 4.60 -8.72
N THR A 112 9.81 5.30 -8.30
CA THR A 112 11.23 5.00 -8.48
C THR A 112 11.92 4.89 -7.13
N GLN A 113 13.15 4.36 -7.12
CA GLN A 113 13.97 4.30 -5.91
C GLN A 113 14.28 5.70 -5.33
N SER A 114 14.48 6.71 -6.16
CA SER A 114 14.77 8.08 -5.69
C SER A 114 14.49 9.10 -6.80
N GLY A 115 14.50 10.37 -6.44
CA GLY A 115 14.87 11.41 -7.40
C GLY A 115 16.38 11.38 -7.66
N ASP A 116 16.81 11.76 -8.85
CA ASP A 116 18.22 11.76 -9.24
C ASP A 116 18.58 12.96 -10.14
N THR A 117 19.85 13.39 -10.06
CA THR A 117 20.36 14.59 -10.73
C THR A 117 20.14 14.55 -12.25
N ALA A 118 20.35 13.39 -12.88
CA ALA A 118 20.18 13.21 -14.32
C ALA A 118 18.69 13.26 -14.68
N VAL A 119 17.84 12.59 -13.90
CA VAL A 119 16.39 12.55 -14.10
C VAL A 119 15.80 13.94 -13.94
N ARG A 120 16.09 14.64 -12.82
CA ARG A 120 15.62 16.00 -12.57
C ARG A 120 16.06 16.96 -13.68
N ARG A 121 17.31 16.85 -14.15
CA ARG A 121 17.79 17.66 -15.26
C ARG A 121 16.98 17.41 -16.54
N GLY A 122 16.75 16.14 -16.89
CA GLY A 122 15.94 15.77 -18.05
C GLY A 122 14.51 16.28 -17.95
N ILE A 123 13.90 16.20 -16.76
CA ILE A 123 12.55 16.72 -16.50
C ILE A 123 12.52 18.24 -16.69
N LEU A 124 13.48 18.99 -16.15
CA LEU A 124 13.55 20.45 -16.33
C LEU A 124 13.74 20.84 -17.80
N GLU A 125 14.63 20.13 -18.52
CA GLU A 125 14.83 20.30 -19.96
C GLU A 125 13.54 20.00 -20.75
N GLY A 126 12.84 18.91 -20.42
CA GLY A 126 11.60 18.51 -21.05
C GLY A 126 10.43 19.47 -20.78
N ILE A 127 10.28 19.94 -19.55
CA ILE A 127 9.27 20.95 -19.19
C ILE A 127 9.55 22.26 -19.95
N ALA A 128 10.81 22.71 -20.01
CA ALA A 128 11.18 23.89 -20.76
C ALA A 128 10.86 23.75 -22.27
N ALA A 129 10.98 22.54 -22.82
CA ALA A 129 10.67 22.24 -24.21
C ALA A 129 9.16 22.25 -24.54
N LEU A 130 8.28 22.18 -23.54
CA LEU A 130 6.82 22.25 -23.77
C LEU A 130 6.35 23.66 -24.22
N GLY A 131 7.11 24.72 -23.91
CA GLY A 131 6.83 26.08 -24.36
C GLY A 131 6.85 27.12 -23.23
N SER A 132 6.65 28.39 -23.60
CA SER A 132 6.81 29.52 -22.68
C SER A 132 5.82 29.53 -21.50
N GLU A 133 4.66 28.88 -21.63
CA GLU A 133 3.67 28.74 -20.54
C GLU A 133 4.19 27.89 -19.37
N TYR A 134 5.18 27.02 -19.63
CA TYR A 134 5.84 26.17 -18.64
C TYR A 134 7.10 26.81 -18.04
N SER A 135 7.52 27.99 -18.51
CA SER A 135 8.76 28.67 -18.07
C SER A 135 8.77 29.06 -16.58
N VAL A 136 7.62 29.03 -15.92
CA VAL A 136 7.49 29.21 -14.47
C VAL A 136 8.16 28.07 -13.68
N TYR A 137 8.31 26.89 -14.27
CA TYR A 137 8.91 25.73 -13.63
C TYR A 137 10.43 25.74 -13.84
N THR A 138 11.17 25.95 -12.77
CA THR A 138 12.62 26.05 -12.74
C THR A 138 13.21 25.09 -11.69
N SER A 139 14.53 25.08 -11.56
CA SER A 139 15.19 24.35 -10.48
C SER A 139 14.68 24.74 -9.09
N ASP A 140 14.21 25.97 -8.90
CA ASP A 140 13.79 26.51 -7.60
C ASP A 140 12.54 25.85 -7.04
N ASN A 141 11.65 25.46 -7.95
CA ASN A 141 10.28 25.13 -7.60
C ASN A 141 9.81 23.80 -8.17
N VAL A 142 10.68 23.02 -8.80
CA VAL A 142 10.42 21.62 -9.16
C VAL A 142 11.19 20.71 -8.21
N ALA A 143 10.45 19.94 -7.42
CA ALA A 143 10.96 18.89 -6.54
C ALA A 143 10.64 17.52 -7.14
N VAL A 144 11.65 16.66 -7.25
CA VAL A 144 11.53 15.29 -7.80
C VAL A 144 11.85 14.29 -6.71
N THR A 145 10.86 13.57 -6.18
CA THR A 145 11.06 12.56 -5.13
C THR A 145 10.66 11.17 -5.60
N GLY A 146 11.30 10.13 -5.04
CA GLY A 146 10.91 8.73 -5.26
C GLY A 146 10.07 8.18 -4.11
N THR A 147 9.20 7.22 -4.40
CA THR A 147 8.54 6.38 -3.37
C THR A 147 9.52 5.40 -2.74
N HIS A 148 10.73 5.30 -3.26
CA HIS A 148 11.78 4.40 -2.80
C HIS A 148 11.39 2.92 -2.96
N SER A 149 10.73 2.59 -4.07
CA SER A 149 10.53 1.20 -4.49
C SER A 149 11.86 0.57 -4.91
N HIS A 150 12.16 -0.62 -4.39
CA HIS A 150 13.30 -1.45 -4.78
C HIS A 150 12.96 -2.46 -5.91
N ALA A 151 11.77 -2.31 -6.51
CA ALA A 151 11.27 -3.18 -7.57
C ALA A 151 11.05 -2.42 -8.91
N GLY A 152 11.76 -1.30 -9.12
CA GLY A 152 11.77 -0.58 -10.40
C GLY A 152 13.03 -0.85 -11.21
N PRO A 153 13.02 -0.67 -12.55
CA PRO A 153 14.20 -0.87 -13.37
C PRO A 153 15.34 0.11 -13.04
N ALA A 154 16.57 -0.37 -13.16
CA ALA A 154 17.79 0.38 -12.88
C ALA A 154 18.32 1.17 -14.09
N GLY A 155 19.43 1.88 -13.88
CA GLY A 155 20.26 2.44 -14.96
C GLY A 155 19.94 3.88 -15.35
N TRP A 156 19.39 4.71 -14.47
CA TRP A 156 19.04 6.10 -14.81
C TRP A 156 19.75 7.13 -13.92
N ASN A 157 20.57 6.67 -12.96
CA ASN A 157 21.27 7.54 -12.01
C ASN A 157 22.40 8.33 -12.68
N ASN A 158 22.72 9.52 -12.16
CA ASN A 158 23.81 10.34 -12.68
C ASN A 158 25.21 9.83 -12.28
N TYR A 159 25.35 9.25 -11.09
CA TYR A 159 26.67 8.90 -10.54
C TYR A 159 26.97 7.41 -10.69
N LEU A 160 28.25 7.03 -10.78
CA LEU A 160 28.63 5.64 -11.10
C LEU A 160 28.23 4.64 -10.03
N MET A 161 28.34 4.96 -8.73
CA MET A 161 28.09 4.00 -7.65
C MET A 161 26.76 3.24 -7.78
N PRO A 162 25.60 3.91 -7.92
CA PRO A 162 24.32 3.22 -8.15
C PRO A 162 24.20 2.56 -9.53
N GLN A 163 25.05 2.91 -10.51
CA GLN A 163 25.04 2.28 -11.83
C GLN A 163 25.77 0.93 -11.88
N ILE A 164 26.62 0.60 -10.89
CA ILE A 164 27.45 -0.61 -10.93
C ILE A 164 26.59 -1.88 -11.02
N SER A 165 25.60 -2.03 -10.14
CA SER A 165 24.66 -3.15 -10.16
C SER A 165 23.70 -3.10 -11.35
N ALA A 166 23.46 -1.91 -11.90
CA ALA A 166 22.66 -1.71 -13.11
C ALA A 166 23.40 -2.11 -14.41
N LEU A 167 24.70 -2.45 -14.30
CA LEU A 167 25.59 -2.62 -15.44
C LEU A 167 25.67 -1.36 -16.32
N GLY A 168 25.54 -0.19 -15.70
CA GLY A 168 25.65 1.12 -16.35
C GLY A 168 24.34 1.88 -16.55
N PHE A 169 24.40 2.91 -17.38
CA PHE A 169 23.27 3.79 -17.71
C PHE A 169 22.45 3.25 -18.89
N ASN A 170 21.16 3.06 -18.68
CA ASN A 170 20.18 2.63 -19.65
C ASN A 170 19.30 3.80 -20.11
N GLN A 171 19.51 4.23 -21.35
CA GLN A 171 18.77 5.36 -21.94
C GLN A 171 17.25 5.14 -21.98
N GLN A 172 16.78 3.90 -22.19
CA GLN A 172 15.35 3.61 -22.29
C GLN A 172 14.66 3.74 -20.92
N ALA A 173 15.28 3.24 -19.86
CA ALA A 173 14.80 3.41 -18.49
C ALA A 173 14.79 4.90 -18.09
N TYR A 174 15.87 5.61 -18.36
CA TYR A 174 15.97 7.06 -18.12
C TYR A 174 14.87 7.85 -18.85
N GLN A 175 14.70 7.59 -20.15
CA GLN A 175 13.77 8.36 -20.98
C GLN A 175 12.31 8.10 -20.58
N ALA A 176 11.95 6.87 -20.21
CA ALA A 176 10.61 6.55 -19.71
C ALA A 176 10.24 7.39 -18.47
N ILE A 177 11.19 7.54 -17.54
CA ILE A 177 10.99 8.35 -16.33
C ILE A 177 10.85 9.82 -16.69
N VAL A 178 11.72 10.36 -17.55
CA VAL A 178 11.69 11.77 -17.96
C VAL A 178 10.40 12.10 -18.70
N ASP A 179 10.03 11.33 -19.72
CA ASP A 179 8.85 11.61 -20.55
C ASP A 179 7.57 11.49 -19.73
N GLY A 180 7.44 10.45 -18.91
CA GLY A 180 6.30 10.28 -18.01
C GLY A 180 6.20 11.40 -16.99
N ALA A 181 7.31 11.82 -16.36
CA ALA A 181 7.29 12.93 -15.42
C ALA A 181 6.98 14.29 -16.08
N VAL A 182 7.46 14.54 -17.30
CA VAL A 182 7.09 15.74 -18.06
C VAL A 182 5.59 15.70 -18.41
N LEU A 183 5.06 14.54 -18.78
CA LEU A 183 3.65 14.36 -19.08
C LEU A 183 2.75 14.55 -17.84
N SER A 184 3.16 14.06 -16.67
CA SER A 184 2.40 14.28 -15.43
C SER A 184 2.37 15.76 -15.04
N VAL A 185 3.50 16.49 -15.19
CA VAL A 185 3.55 17.95 -14.99
C VAL A 185 2.67 18.67 -15.99
N LYS A 186 2.70 18.27 -17.26
CA LYS A 186 1.82 18.82 -18.29
C LYS A 186 0.35 18.67 -17.92
N ARG A 187 -0.08 17.44 -17.58
CA ARG A 187 -1.45 17.15 -17.13
C ARG A 187 -1.84 17.98 -15.90
N ALA A 188 -0.93 18.14 -14.95
CA ALA A 188 -1.16 18.96 -13.76
C ALA A 188 -1.23 20.47 -14.06
N HIS A 189 -0.47 20.95 -15.03
CA HIS A 189 -0.55 22.34 -15.48
C HIS A 189 -1.86 22.62 -16.21
N GLU A 190 -2.25 21.73 -17.12
CA GLU A 190 -3.47 21.86 -17.91
C GLU A 190 -4.75 21.69 -17.07
N SER A 191 -4.65 21.07 -15.89
CA SER A 191 -5.75 20.94 -14.92
C SER A 191 -5.83 22.05 -13.87
N LEU A 192 -5.00 23.10 -13.97
CA LEU A 192 -4.93 24.17 -12.97
C LEU A 192 -6.28 24.86 -12.75
N THR A 193 -6.72 24.85 -11.50
CA THR A 193 -7.99 25.45 -11.06
C THR A 193 -7.82 26.14 -9.71
N LYS A 194 -8.72 27.07 -9.39
CA LYS A 194 -8.81 27.59 -8.03
C LYS A 194 -9.29 26.49 -7.07
N GLY A 195 -8.69 26.44 -5.90
CA GLY A 195 -9.01 25.47 -4.88
C GLY A 195 -8.39 25.83 -3.53
N ARG A 196 -8.63 24.97 -2.54
CA ARG A 196 -8.12 25.13 -1.18
C ARG A 196 -7.40 23.88 -0.72
N LEU A 197 -6.48 24.08 0.20
CA LEU A 197 -5.68 23.03 0.82
C LEU A 197 -6.08 22.85 2.28
N SER A 198 -6.14 21.61 2.72
CA SER A 198 -6.19 21.29 4.15
C SER A 198 -5.30 20.11 4.48
N VAL A 199 -4.89 20.05 5.75
CA VAL A 199 -3.96 19.08 6.29
C VAL A 199 -4.66 18.20 7.30
N GLY A 200 -4.45 16.90 7.17
CA GLY A 200 -4.89 15.91 8.14
C GLY A 200 -3.71 15.04 8.58
N LYS A 201 -3.84 14.44 9.76
CA LYS A 201 -2.84 13.54 10.32
C LYS A 201 -3.53 12.31 10.88
N ILE A 202 -2.94 11.14 10.65
CA ILE A 202 -3.43 9.89 11.24
C ILE A 202 -2.26 9.01 11.64
N ARG A 203 -2.40 8.34 12.77
CA ARG A 203 -1.43 7.34 13.23
C ARG A 203 -1.70 5.99 12.54
N ILE A 204 -0.66 5.34 12.08
CA ILE A 204 -0.69 4.02 11.43
C ILE A 204 0.15 3.06 12.24
N GLU A 205 -0.47 1.99 12.71
CA GLU A 205 0.19 0.91 13.44
C GLU A 205 0.54 -0.25 12.51
N ASP A 206 1.52 -1.06 12.93
CA ASP A 206 1.83 -2.35 12.29
C ASP A 206 2.14 -2.25 10.78
N VAL A 207 2.91 -1.23 10.38
CA VAL A 207 3.35 -1.01 8.99
C VAL A 207 4.86 -0.81 8.88
N ASN A 208 5.49 -0.29 9.93
CA ASN A 208 6.93 -0.06 9.95
C ASN A 208 7.53 -0.40 11.32
N ILE A 209 8.79 -0.85 11.33
CA ILE A 209 9.64 -0.94 12.52
C ILE A 209 11.02 -0.35 12.22
N ASN A 210 11.86 -0.15 13.24
CA ASN A 210 13.22 0.38 13.05
C ASN A 210 14.19 -0.77 12.75
N ARG A 211 14.85 -0.76 11.58
CA ARG A 211 15.82 -1.80 11.17
C ARG A 211 17.24 -1.60 11.72
N SER A 212 17.48 -0.47 12.38
CA SER A 212 18.75 -0.08 13.00
C SER A 212 18.53 0.47 14.41
N LEU A 213 17.66 -0.20 15.19
CA LEU A 213 17.25 0.24 16.52
C LEU A 213 18.44 0.47 17.47
N TYR A 214 19.52 -0.31 17.35
CA TYR A 214 20.75 -0.08 18.12
C TYR A 214 21.36 1.31 17.86
N ALA A 215 21.39 1.77 16.61
CA ALA A 215 21.86 3.10 16.25
C ALA A 215 20.90 4.19 16.76
N TYR A 216 19.59 3.99 16.59
CA TYR A 216 18.59 4.91 17.13
C TYR A 216 18.75 5.11 18.65
N GLN A 217 19.06 4.05 19.39
CA GLN A 217 19.25 4.10 20.85
C GLN A 217 20.47 4.90 21.31
N ALA A 218 21.43 5.19 20.40
CA ALA A 218 22.57 6.05 20.67
C ALA A 218 22.18 7.54 20.77
N ASN A 219 21.05 7.94 20.18
CA ASN A 219 20.52 9.29 20.38
C ASN A 219 20.23 9.55 21.87
N PRO A 220 20.42 10.80 22.36
CA PRO A 220 20.24 11.13 23.77
C PRO A 220 18.90 10.66 24.32
N LYS A 221 18.91 9.98 25.47
CA LYS A 221 17.68 9.47 26.10
C LYS A 221 16.64 10.58 26.32
N SER A 222 17.07 11.76 26.74
CA SER A 222 16.20 12.93 26.94
C SER A 222 15.50 13.42 25.67
N GLU A 223 16.07 13.15 24.49
CA GLU A 223 15.43 13.42 23.21
C GLU A 223 14.49 12.28 22.82
N ARG A 224 14.93 11.02 22.96
CA ARG A 224 14.09 9.85 22.65
C ARG A 224 12.81 9.80 23.48
N ASP A 225 12.88 10.16 24.76
CA ASP A 225 11.73 10.20 25.68
C ASP A 225 10.64 11.22 25.27
N LYS A 226 10.90 12.09 24.27
CA LYS A 226 9.90 13.01 23.69
C LYS A 226 8.98 12.34 22.66
N TYR A 227 9.32 11.14 22.21
CA TYR A 227 8.60 10.42 21.16
C TYR A 227 8.07 9.10 21.72
N GLN A 228 6.87 8.73 21.28
CA GLN A 228 6.24 7.48 21.71
C GLN A 228 6.92 6.25 21.09
N ASP A 229 7.46 6.37 19.88
CA ASP A 229 7.95 5.25 19.08
C ASP A 229 9.34 5.54 18.48
N GLU A 230 10.06 4.47 18.15
CA GLU A 230 11.38 4.49 17.52
C GLU A 230 11.33 4.68 16.00
N VAL A 231 10.13 4.83 15.45
CA VAL A 231 9.85 5.22 14.06
C VAL A 231 8.73 6.26 14.02
N ASP A 232 8.61 6.99 12.92
CA ASP A 232 7.46 7.88 12.73
C ASP A 232 6.22 7.07 12.31
N LYS A 233 5.18 7.10 13.15
CA LYS A 233 3.89 6.42 12.96
C LYS A 233 2.79 7.32 12.39
N GLU A 234 3.05 8.62 12.26
CA GLU A 234 2.07 9.59 11.76
C GLU A 234 2.18 9.75 10.24
N LEU A 235 1.09 9.48 9.52
CA LEU A 235 0.91 9.91 8.14
C LEU A 235 0.33 11.32 8.14
N THR A 236 0.99 12.23 7.41
CA THR A 236 0.46 13.58 7.13
C THR A 236 -0.11 13.61 5.71
N MET A 237 -1.33 14.12 5.53
CA MET A 237 -2.00 14.25 4.25
C MET A 237 -2.31 15.72 3.95
N LEU A 238 -1.95 16.19 2.76
CA LEU A 238 -2.37 17.45 2.16
C LEU A 238 -3.44 17.15 1.11
N LYS A 239 -4.67 17.65 1.32
CA LYS A 239 -5.84 17.43 0.46
C LYS A 239 -6.06 18.63 -0.45
N PHE A 240 -6.31 18.38 -1.74
CA PHE A 240 -6.54 19.38 -2.78
C PHE A 240 -8.04 19.43 -3.12
N THR A 241 -8.75 20.45 -2.66
CA THR A 241 -10.19 20.62 -2.92
C THR A 241 -10.41 21.71 -3.96
N ARG A 242 -11.12 21.40 -5.05
CA ARG A 242 -11.47 22.38 -6.09
C ARG A 242 -12.64 23.26 -5.65
N ASP A 243 -12.52 24.56 -5.90
CA ASP A 243 -13.52 25.54 -5.42
C ASP A 243 -14.85 25.50 -6.19
N SER A 244 -14.81 25.17 -7.48
CA SER A 244 -16.00 25.27 -8.35
C SER A 244 -17.13 24.30 -7.98
N ASP A 245 -16.79 23.17 -7.36
CA ASP A 245 -17.74 22.10 -7.04
C ASP A 245 -17.41 21.34 -5.75
N SER A 246 -16.41 21.80 -4.99
CA SER A 246 -15.95 21.17 -3.74
C SER A 246 -15.49 19.72 -3.90
N LYS A 247 -15.16 19.27 -5.12
CA LYS A 247 -14.59 17.94 -5.35
C LYS A 247 -13.11 17.91 -4.99
N VAL A 248 -12.66 16.80 -4.43
CA VAL A 248 -11.23 16.58 -4.19
C VAL A 248 -10.57 16.16 -5.49
N THR A 249 -9.52 16.87 -5.91
CA THR A 249 -8.73 16.53 -7.10
C THR A 249 -7.54 15.64 -6.78
N GLY A 250 -7.03 15.68 -5.55
CA GLY A 250 -5.96 14.78 -5.16
C GLY A 250 -5.58 14.90 -3.70
N VAL A 251 -4.72 13.97 -3.29
CA VAL A 251 -4.08 13.98 -1.97
C VAL A 251 -2.59 13.72 -2.12
N LEU A 252 -1.78 14.41 -1.33
CA LEU A 252 -0.35 14.17 -1.21
C LEU A 252 -0.02 13.83 0.24
N THR A 253 0.60 12.67 0.47
CA THR A 253 0.89 12.15 1.80
C THR A 253 2.38 11.98 2.05
N TRP A 254 2.79 12.09 3.32
CA TRP A 254 4.13 11.78 3.81
C TRP A 254 4.02 10.75 4.92
N PHE A 255 4.66 9.60 4.73
CA PHE A 255 4.69 8.53 5.71
C PHE A 255 5.95 7.67 5.55
N SER A 256 6.53 7.25 6.68
CA SER A 256 7.82 6.56 6.75
C SER A 256 7.67 5.04 6.64
N VAL A 257 7.91 4.47 5.46
CA VAL A 257 8.01 3.01 5.28
C VAL A 257 8.80 2.73 4.02
N HIS A 258 9.90 1.99 4.13
CA HIS A 258 10.79 1.65 3.02
C HIS A 258 10.05 0.82 1.95
N GLY A 259 10.34 1.03 0.66
CA GLY A 259 9.74 0.27 -0.45
C GLY A 259 10.47 -1.05 -0.70
N THR A 260 10.59 -1.86 0.35
CA THR A 260 11.28 -3.17 0.40
C THR A 260 10.37 -4.28 0.93
N SER A 261 9.06 -4.17 0.68
CA SER A 261 8.15 -5.27 0.99
C SER A 261 8.27 -6.42 -0.01
N LEU A 262 8.54 -6.10 -1.27
CA LEU A 262 9.05 -7.06 -2.25
C LEU A 262 10.52 -7.29 -1.95
N TYR A 263 10.88 -8.54 -1.68
CA TYR A 263 12.23 -8.92 -1.26
C TYR A 263 13.24 -8.88 -2.42
N MET A 264 14.52 -9.00 -2.08
CA MET A 264 15.62 -9.03 -3.05
C MET A 264 15.46 -10.12 -4.14
N ASN A 265 14.79 -11.23 -3.85
CA ASN A 265 14.53 -12.30 -4.82
C ASN A 265 13.32 -12.04 -5.74
N ASN A 266 12.58 -10.94 -5.56
CA ASN A 266 11.55 -10.52 -6.51
C ASN A 266 12.19 -10.07 -7.83
N THR A 267 11.57 -10.45 -8.94
CA THR A 267 12.01 -10.09 -10.30
C THR A 267 10.94 -9.36 -11.11
N LEU A 268 9.76 -9.09 -10.53
CA LEU A 268 8.67 -8.40 -11.21
C LEU A 268 8.70 -6.91 -10.88
N VAL A 269 8.54 -6.06 -11.91
CA VAL A 269 8.47 -4.62 -11.72
C VAL A 269 7.18 -4.22 -11.01
N ALA A 270 7.29 -3.38 -9.97
CA ALA A 270 6.17 -2.86 -9.18
C ALA A 270 6.51 -1.60 -8.37
N GLY A 271 5.49 -0.81 -8.02
CA GLY A 271 5.62 0.38 -7.18
C GLY A 271 5.78 0.10 -5.66
N ASP A 272 5.93 -1.17 -5.29
CA ASP A 272 5.97 -1.67 -3.91
C ASP A 272 4.78 -1.19 -3.05
N ASN A 273 4.92 -1.14 -1.73
CA ASN A 273 3.84 -0.87 -0.79
C ASN A 273 3.18 0.52 -0.98
N LYS A 274 3.95 1.53 -1.38
CA LYS A 274 3.43 2.88 -1.68
C LYS A 274 2.70 2.94 -3.01
N GLY A 275 3.18 2.23 -4.03
CA GLY A 275 2.47 2.05 -5.30
C GLY A 275 1.13 1.35 -5.09
N VAL A 276 1.09 0.29 -4.27
CA VAL A 276 -0.16 -0.36 -3.83
C VAL A 276 -1.08 0.63 -3.10
N SER A 277 -0.55 1.40 -2.15
CA SER A 277 -1.34 2.38 -1.39
C SER A 277 -2.01 3.43 -2.30
N ALA A 278 -1.24 3.95 -3.25
CA ALA A 278 -1.71 4.93 -4.23
C ALA A 278 -2.79 4.34 -5.14
N TYR A 279 -2.53 3.16 -5.70
CA TYR A 279 -3.47 2.43 -6.53
C TYR A 279 -4.80 2.19 -5.80
N LEU A 280 -4.75 1.66 -4.56
CA LEU A 280 -5.95 1.36 -3.78
C LEU A 280 -6.79 2.61 -3.50
N LEU A 281 -6.14 3.74 -3.16
CA LEU A 281 -6.87 4.99 -2.89
C LEU A 281 -7.48 5.58 -4.17
N GLU A 282 -6.74 5.56 -5.29
CA GLU A 282 -7.23 6.00 -6.59
C GLU A 282 -8.44 5.16 -7.05
N GLN A 283 -8.42 3.85 -6.81
CA GLN A 283 -9.57 2.98 -7.13
C GLN A 283 -10.75 3.21 -6.18
N ALA A 284 -10.50 3.36 -4.88
CA ALA A 284 -11.57 3.50 -3.88
C ALA A 284 -12.42 4.77 -4.06
N VAL A 285 -11.81 5.86 -4.55
CA VAL A 285 -12.52 7.14 -4.75
C VAL A 285 -13.08 7.31 -6.15
N ARG A 286 -12.71 6.45 -7.11
CA ARG A 286 -13.16 6.53 -8.50
C ARG A 286 -14.68 6.41 -8.58
N GLY A 287 -15.31 7.33 -9.32
CA GLY A 287 -16.77 7.35 -9.50
C GLY A 287 -17.56 7.79 -8.26
N THR A 288 -16.90 8.17 -7.17
CA THR A 288 -17.59 8.76 -6.02
C THR A 288 -17.94 10.23 -6.29
N ASN A 289 -19.02 10.74 -5.70
CA ASN A 289 -19.44 12.14 -5.90
C ASN A 289 -18.44 13.16 -5.30
N GLY A 290 -17.60 12.75 -4.36
CA GLY A 290 -16.70 13.64 -3.62
C GLY A 290 -15.31 13.84 -4.22
N ALA A 291 -14.94 13.06 -5.24
CA ALA A 291 -13.65 13.15 -5.94
C ALA A 291 -13.87 13.44 -7.43
N THR A 292 -12.84 13.94 -8.10
CA THR A 292 -12.84 14.06 -9.56
C THR A 292 -12.45 12.73 -10.22
N ASP A 293 -12.84 12.54 -11.48
CA ASP A 293 -12.52 11.30 -12.23
C ASP A 293 -11.01 11.15 -12.49
N ASP A 294 -10.29 12.28 -12.53
CA ASP A 294 -8.83 12.40 -12.69
C ASP A 294 -8.09 12.51 -11.35
N PHE A 295 -8.69 12.02 -10.25
CA PHE A 295 -8.10 12.07 -8.92
C PHE A 295 -6.70 11.42 -8.85
N VAL A 296 -5.76 12.08 -8.16
CA VAL A 296 -4.37 11.59 -7.99
C VAL A 296 -4.02 11.39 -6.52
N ALA A 297 -3.50 10.22 -6.16
CA ALA A 297 -3.03 9.92 -4.80
C ALA A 297 -1.51 9.77 -4.73
N GLY A 298 -0.83 10.76 -4.15
CA GLY A 298 0.62 10.74 -3.94
C GLY A 298 0.99 10.19 -2.58
N PHE A 299 1.82 9.15 -2.55
CA PHE A 299 2.40 8.59 -1.32
C PHE A 299 3.90 8.84 -1.28
N SER A 300 4.30 10.04 -0.83
CA SER A 300 5.71 10.38 -0.64
C SER A 300 6.32 9.58 0.50
N GLN A 301 7.63 9.35 0.40
CA GLN A 301 8.45 8.99 1.54
C GLN A 301 8.57 10.14 2.55
N ALA A 302 8.91 9.78 3.78
CA ALA A 302 9.31 10.68 4.86
C ALA A 302 10.68 10.26 5.42
N ALA A 303 10.75 9.80 6.68
CA ALA A 303 11.98 9.26 7.26
C ALA A 303 12.16 7.80 6.82
N VAL A 304 12.79 7.58 5.67
CA VAL A 304 12.83 6.25 5.04
C VAL A 304 14.02 5.39 5.48
N ALA A 305 15.14 6.00 5.87
CA ALA A 305 16.44 5.33 5.98
C ALA A 305 16.50 4.15 6.97
N ASP A 306 15.91 4.29 8.15
CA ASP A 306 16.00 3.29 9.23
C ASP A 306 14.65 2.61 9.50
N THR A 307 13.68 2.80 8.61
CA THR A 307 12.39 2.12 8.69
C THR A 307 12.36 0.91 7.76
N THR A 308 11.60 -0.11 8.11
CA THR A 308 11.37 -1.29 7.27
C THR A 308 9.90 -1.70 7.30
N PRO A 309 9.32 -2.16 6.18
CA PRO A 309 7.98 -2.78 6.14
C PRO A 309 7.95 -4.21 6.71
N ASN A 310 9.11 -4.78 7.05
CA ASN A 310 9.26 -6.15 7.51
C ASN A 310 8.99 -6.25 9.01
N VAL A 311 7.71 -6.07 9.35
CA VAL A 311 7.22 -5.84 10.73
C VAL A 311 7.33 -7.04 11.68
N GLU A 312 7.59 -8.25 11.18
CA GLU A 312 7.82 -9.42 12.05
C GLU A 312 9.26 -9.47 12.61
N GLY A 313 10.10 -8.50 12.24
CA GLY A 313 11.48 -8.38 12.72
C GLY A 313 12.49 -9.14 11.86
N ALA A 314 13.76 -9.06 12.27
CA ALA A 314 14.87 -9.70 11.59
C ALA A 314 15.27 -11.02 12.26
N TRP A 315 15.38 -12.07 11.46
CA TRP A 315 15.58 -13.44 11.95
C TRP A 315 16.59 -14.20 11.10
N CYS A 316 17.24 -15.17 11.75
CA CYS A 316 18.20 -16.05 11.13
C CYS A 316 17.52 -17.16 10.32
N GLU A 317 17.93 -17.25 9.05
CA GLU A 317 17.48 -18.26 8.08
C GLU A 317 18.50 -19.39 7.90
N ASP A 318 19.43 -19.54 8.84
CA ASP A 318 20.43 -20.62 8.93
C ASP A 318 19.89 -21.91 9.59
N GLY A 319 18.59 -21.95 9.87
CA GLY A 319 17.92 -23.05 10.57
C GLY A 319 17.86 -22.90 12.10
N SER A 320 18.51 -21.89 12.69
CA SER A 320 18.44 -21.63 14.13
C SER A 320 17.10 -21.07 14.60
N GLY A 321 16.41 -20.32 13.72
CA GLY A 321 15.17 -19.61 14.06
C GLY A 321 15.34 -18.55 15.14
N GLN A 322 16.57 -18.08 15.38
CA GLN A 322 16.84 -17.01 16.34
C GLN A 322 16.66 -15.63 15.72
N GLN A 323 16.42 -14.61 16.53
CA GLN A 323 16.50 -13.22 16.07
C GLN A 323 17.95 -12.90 15.72
N CYS A 324 18.14 -12.06 14.71
CA CYS A 324 19.49 -11.59 14.37
C CYS A 324 20.11 -10.83 15.54
N ASP A 325 21.45 -10.78 15.57
CA ASP A 325 22.15 -9.99 16.56
C ASP A 325 21.73 -8.51 16.47
N PHE A 326 21.45 -7.93 17.64
CA PHE A 326 20.89 -6.60 17.75
C PHE A 326 21.83 -5.49 17.27
N LYS A 327 23.15 -5.68 17.40
CA LYS A 327 24.15 -4.64 17.13
C LYS A 327 24.65 -4.67 15.70
N ASP A 328 24.88 -5.87 15.16
CA ASP A 328 25.53 -6.06 13.87
C ASP A 328 24.64 -6.72 12.80
N ALA A 329 23.41 -7.08 13.18
CA ALA A 329 22.43 -7.77 12.32
C ALA A 329 22.96 -9.07 11.72
N THR A 330 23.81 -9.81 12.43
CA THR A 330 24.33 -11.10 11.96
C THR A 330 23.62 -12.31 12.57
N CYS A 331 23.85 -13.46 11.93
CA CYS A 331 23.49 -14.79 12.35
C CYS A 331 24.77 -15.62 12.38
N ASN A 332 25.20 -16.04 13.58
CA ASN A 332 26.49 -16.69 13.79
C ASN A 332 27.67 -15.91 13.16
N GLY A 333 27.63 -14.58 13.26
CA GLY A 333 28.65 -13.68 12.72
C GLY A 333 28.59 -13.45 11.20
N LYS A 334 27.54 -13.92 10.52
CA LYS A 334 27.32 -13.70 9.07
C LYS A 334 26.08 -12.86 8.80
N ILE A 335 26.16 -11.96 7.84
CA ILE A 335 25.04 -11.07 7.49
C ILE A 335 24.04 -11.71 6.51
N ASP A 336 24.53 -12.60 5.63
CA ASP A 336 23.80 -13.17 4.48
C ASP A 336 22.58 -14.04 4.84
N THR A 337 22.43 -14.39 6.12
CA THR A 337 21.31 -15.20 6.63
C THR A 337 20.40 -14.44 7.57
N CYS A 338 20.67 -13.16 7.84
CA CYS A 338 19.79 -12.30 8.63
C CYS A 338 18.80 -11.55 7.72
N HIS A 339 17.52 -11.92 7.79
CA HIS A 339 16.49 -11.33 6.95
C HIS A 339 15.32 -10.79 7.76
N GLY A 340 14.85 -9.60 7.36
CA GLY A 340 13.60 -9.02 7.81
C GLY A 340 12.41 -9.80 7.25
N ARG A 341 11.39 -10.01 8.07
CA ARG A 341 10.17 -10.75 7.70
C ARG A 341 8.95 -9.84 7.66
N GLY A 342 8.27 -9.81 6.52
CA GLY A 342 6.97 -9.17 6.35
C GLY A 342 5.80 -10.02 6.88
N PRO A 343 4.57 -9.47 6.93
CA PRO A 343 3.40 -10.10 7.57
C PRO A 343 2.95 -11.46 7.01
N PHE A 344 3.47 -11.85 5.84
CA PHE A 344 3.16 -13.10 5.17
C PHE A 344 4.42 -13.87 4.82
N TRP A 345 5.43 -13.81 5.69
CA TRP A 345 6.62 -14.62 5.53
C TRP A 345 6.31 -16.13 5.52
N GLY A 346 7.13 -16.89 4.79
CA GLY A 346 7.01 -18.32 4.53
C GLY A 346 6.42 -18.63 3.16
N LEU A 347 5.88 -17.63 2.46
CA LEU A 347 5.42 -17.77 1.08
C LEU A 347 6.59 -17.63 0.09
N ASN A 348 6.60 -18.50 -0.92
CA ASN A 348 7.53 -18.40 -2.03
C ASN A 348 6.96 -17.49 -3.13
N ASP A 349 6.75 -16.22 -2.79
CA ASP A 349 6.11 -15.21 -3.65
C ASP A 349 6.93 -13.91 -3.77
N GLY A 350 8.19 -13.94 -3.34
CA GLY A 350 9.08 -12.77 -3.36
C GLY A 350 8.62 -11.61 -2.47
N GLY A 351 7.78 -11.86 -1.47
CA GLY A 351 7.22 -10.81 -0.61
C GLY A 351 5.96 -10.16 -1.16
N THR A 352 5.42 -10.65 -2.28
CA THR A 352 4.23 -10.10 -2.95
C THR A 352 3.04 -9.89 -1.99
N LYS A 353 2.67 -10.91 -1.22
CA LYS A 353 1.53 -10.79 -0.30
C LYS A 353 1.81 -9.87 0.88
N SER A 354 3.06 -9.85 1.37
CA SER A 354 3.51 -8.88 2.37
C SER A 354 3.41 -7.46 1.85
N CYS A 355 3.87 -7.21 0.62
CA CYS A 355 3.80 -5.91 -0.07
C CYS A 355 2.36 -5.40 -0.19
N TRP A 356 1.46 -6.25 -0.70
CA TRP A 356 0.05 -5.91 -0.77
C TRP A 356 -0.53 -5.57 0.60
N GLU A 357 -0.23 -6.35 1.63
CA GLU A 357 -0.78 -6.14 2.96
C GLU A 357 -0.28 -4.85 3.60
N ILE A 358 1.01 -4.55 3.52
CA ILE A 358 1.59 -3.30 4.03
C ILE A 358 0.97 -2.11 3.29
N GLY A 359 0.89 -2.16 1.96
CA GLY A 359 0.24 -1.12 1.17
C GLY A 359 -1.23 -0.94 1.53
N ARG A 360 -1.97 -2.03 1.72
CA ARG A 360 -3.37 -2.02 2.14
C ARG A 360 -3.56 -1.41 3.53
N ARG A 361 -2.67 -1.70 4.49
CA ARG A 361 -2.72 -1.11 5.85
C ARG A 361 -2.54 0.40 5.80
N VAL A 362 -1.58 0.89 5.00
CA VAL A 362 -1.37 2.32 4.76
C VAL A 362 -2.60 2.95 4.09
N PHE A 363 -3.06 2.35 2.98
CA PHE A 363 -4.27 2.77 2.27
C PHE A 363 -5.47 2.91 3.21
N LYS A 364 -5.76 1.91 4.04
CA LYS A 364 -6.92 1.94 4.94
C LYS A 364 -6.92 3.12 5.90
N GLN A 365 -5.76 3.49 6.44
CA GLN A 365 -5.66 4.67 7.30
C GLN A 365 -5.72 5.97 6.49
N ALA A 366 -5.11 6.01 5.30
CA ALA A 366 -5.22 7.15 4.40
C ALA A 366 -6.67 7.40 3.95
N ASP A 367 -7.41 6.36 3.56
CA ASP A 367 -8.83 6.41 3.18
C ASP A 367 -9.70 6.88 4.36
N LYS A 368 -9.45 6.34 5.56
CA LYS A 368 -10.12 6.81 6.78
C LYS A 368 -9.85 8.30 7.03
N LEU A 369 -8.60 8.76 6.92
CA LEU A 369 -8.24 10.16 7.09
C LEU A 369 -8.88 11.03 6.00
N TYR A 370 -8.89 10.57 4.75
CA TYR A 370 -9.54 11.22 3.63
C TYR A 370 -11.04 11.45 3.92
N GLY A 371 -11.76 10.41 4.35
CA GLY A 371 -13.17 10.53 4.75
C GLY A 371 -13.39 11.49 5.92
N GLN A 372 -12.51 11.47 6.93
CA GLN A 372 -12.56 12.44 8.04
C GLN A 372 -12.37 13.88 7.56
N MET A 373 -11.42 14.11 6.64
CA MET A 373 -11.16 15.43 6.06
C MET A 373 -12.25 15.89 5.11
N GLN A 374 -12.95 14.98 4.43
CA GLN A 374 -14.18 15.31 3.70
C GLN A 374 -15.31 15.73 4.64
N GLY A 375 -15.41 15.09 5.81
CA GLY A 375 -16.32 15.46 6.89
C GLY A 375 -15.94 16.74 7.67
N GLY A 376 -14.85 17.42 7.28
CA GLY A 376 -14.42 18.69 7.89
C GLY A 376 -13.40 18.58 9.02
N ALA A 377 -12.77 17.43 9.26
CA ALA A 377 -11.75 17.29 10.30
C ALA A 377 -10.35 17.83 9.92
N GLY A 378 -10.17 18.34 8.70
CA GLY A 378 -8.90 18.88 8.22
C GLY A 378 -8.61 20.28 8.76
N VAL A 379 -7.33 20.60 8.96
CA VAL A 379 -6.85 21.95 9.29
C VAL A 379 -6.58 22.70 7.99
N PRO A 380 -7.23 23.84 7.71
CA PRO A 380 -6.99 24.60 6.49
C PRO A 380 -5.55 25.13 6.45
N VAL A 381 -4.95 25.13 5.25
CA VAL A 381 -3.70 25.86 5.02
C VAL A 381 -4.02 27.35 4.88
N THR A 382 -3.27 28.20 5.59
CA THR A 382 -3.50 29.64 5.65
C THR A 382 -2.24 30.42 5.31
N GLY A 383 -2.40 31.58 4.67
CA GLY A 383 -1.37 32.44 4.13
C GLY A 383 -1.26 32.30 2.61
N LYS A 384 -1.20 33.44 1.91
CA LYS A 384 -1.21 33.47 0.43
C LYS A 384 0.13 33.12 -0.24
N SER A 385 1.24 33.15 0.50
CA SER A 385 2.57 32.98 -0.08
C SER A 385 2.78 31.57 -0.61
N VAL A 386 3.24 31.45 -1.86
CA VAL A 386 3.65 30.18 -2.48
C VAL A 386 5.06 30.34 -3.04
N LEU A 387 6.04 29.80 -2.34
CA LEU A 387 7.45 30.02 -2.66
C LEU A 387 8.23 28.71 -2.65
N GLY A 388 9.26 28.66 -3.46
CA GLY A 388 10.28 27.62 -3.43
C GLY A 388 11.64 28.24 -3.69
N TYR A 389 12.68 27.63 -3.16
CA TYR A 389 14.05 27.93 -3.56
C TYR A 389 14.83 26.65 -3.78
N HIS A 390 15.88 26.77 -4.58
CA HIS A 390 16.89 25.74 -4.74
C HIS A 390 18.29 26.38 -4.70
N SER A 391 19.23 25.66 -4.11
CA SER A 391 20.67 25.95 -4.14
C SER A 391 21.39 24.62 -4.25
N PHE A 392 22.36 24.52 -5.15
CA PHE A 392 23.38 23.49 -5.04
C PHE A 392 24.40 23.88 -3.97
N LYS A 393 24.93 22.90 -3.27
CA LYS A 393 26.04 23.09 -2.32
C LYS A 393 27.07 21.99 -2.49
N ASP A 394 28.33 22.39 -2.49
CA ASP A 394 29.46 21.46 -2.42
C ASP A 394 29.68 21.04 -0.96
N PHE A 395 29.48 19.77 -0.67
CA PHE A 395 29.68 19.15 0.64
C PHE A 395 31.08 18.52 0.78
N SER A 396 31.97 18.60 -0.23
CA SER A 396 33.32 18.03 -0.11
C SER A 396 34.15 18.66 1.01
N ASP A 397 33.92 19.95 1.31
CA ASP A 397 34.71 20.71 2.29
C ASP A 397 33.91 21.76 3.08
N PHE A 398 32.58 21.64 3.14
CA PHE A 398 31.75 22.74 3.65
C PHE A 398 31.89 22.94 5.16
N THR A 399 32.45 24.10 5.55
CA THR A 399 32.59 24.53 6.95
C THR A 399 31.44 25.44 7.36
N PHE A 400 30.89 25.22 8.56
CA PHE A 400 29.79 25.99 9.13
C PHE A 400 29.85 25.98 10.66
N GLN A 401 29.00 26.78 11.31
CA GLN A 401 28.90 26.86 12.76
C GLN A 401 27.69 26.06 13.25
N LEU A 402 27.91 25.23 14.26
CA LEU A 402 26.84 24.59 15.03
C LEU A 402 26.14 25.61 15.94
N PRO A 403 24.92 25.33 16.44
CA PRO A 403 24.20 26.23 17.34
C PRO A 403 24.96 26.60 18.62
N ASN A 404 25.89 25.75 19.06
CA ASN A 404 26.75 25.99 20.23
C ASN A 404 27.99 26.87 19.92
N GLY A 405 28.14 27.36 18.69
CA GLY A 405 29.28 28.17 18.24
C GLY A 405 30.54 27.38 17.90
N THR A 406 30.48 26.04 17.86
CA THR A 406 31.61 25.19 17.44
C THR A 406 31.61 25.07 15.92
N SER A 407 32.79 25.17 15.31
CA SER A 407 32.95 24.93 13.88
C SER A 407 32.82 23.44 13.55
N ALA A 408 31.99 23.11 12.57
CA ALA A 408 31.85 21.78 12.01
C ALA A 408 32.14 21.80 10.50
N LYS A 409 32.38 20.62 9.92
CA LYS A 409 32.65 20.47 8.50
C LYS A 409 32.07 19.18 7.94
N THR A 410 31.63 19.21 6.69
CA THR A 410 31.33 18.01 5.91
C THR A 410 32.60 17.48 5.20
N CYS A 411 32.49 16.29 4.63
CA CYS A 411 33.58 15.59 3.96
C CYS A 411 33.19 15.22 2.52
N ALA A 412 34.20 15.03 1.66
CA ALA A 412 33.98 14.39 0.36
C ALA A 412 33.33 13.02 0.55
N ALA A 413 32.41 12.66 -0.35
CA ALA A 413 31.58 11.47 -0.22
C ALA A 413 32.43 10.19 -0.03
N ALA A 414 32.19 9.43 1.03
CA ALA A 414 32.86 8.15 1.25
C ALA A 414 31.93 7.10 1.88
N PHE A 415 32.05 5.86 1.42
CA PHE A 415 31.29 4.72 1.92
C PHE A 415 32.12 3.95 2.95
N GLY A 416 31.48 3.61 4.07
CA GLY A 416 32.10 2.81 5.12
C GLY A 416 32.06 1.31 4.81
N TYR A 417 32.76 0.49 5.60
CA TYR A 417 32.68 -0.98 5.47
C TYR A 417 31.24 -1.49 5.60
N SER A 418 30.47 -0.95 6.55
CA SER A 418 29.08 -1.36 6.76
C SER A 418 28.12 -1.00 5.62
N PHE A 419 28.53 -0.18 4.63
CA PHE A 419 27.78 -0.04 3.37
C PHE A 419 27.71 -1.38 2.62
N ALA A 420 28.80 -2.15 2.61
CA ALA A 420 28.84 -3.44 1.90
C ALA A 420 28.08 -4.55 2.64
N ALA A 421 27.73 -4.35 3.92
CA ALA A 421 26.95 -5.30 4.71
C ALA A 421 25.46 -5.32 4.33
N GLY A 422 24.94 -4.32 3.62
CA GLY A 422 23.51 -4.22 3.36
C GLY A 422 22.69 -4.06 4.64
N THR A 423 21.40 -4.35 4.57
CA THR A 423 20.48 -4.31 5.72
C THR A 423 19.76 -5.62 5.90
N THR A 424 18.94 -5.74 6.94
CA THR A 424 18.06 -6.91 7.10
C THR A 424 17.02 -7.01 5.99
N ASP A 425 16.70 -5.92 5.29
CA ASP A 425 15.75 -5.94 4.16
C ASP A 425 16.37 -6.49 2.88
N GLY A 426 17.70 -6.45 2.81
CA GLY A 426 18.50 -6.95 1.71
C GLY A 426 19.96 -7.03 2.16
N PRO A 427 20.40 -8.19 2.68
CA PRO A 427 21.73 -8.31 3.22
C PRO A 427 22.78 -8.28 2.12
N GLY A 428 23.95 -7.74 2.46
CA GLY A 428 25.11 -7.76 1.58
C GLY A 428 25.76 -9.14 1.51
N TYR A 429 26.90 -9.20 0.85
CA TYR A 429 27.68 -10.42 0.65
C TYR A 429 28.96 -10.43 1.49
N PHE A 430 29.63 -11.57 1.53
CA PHE A 430 30.94 -11.78 2.15
C PHE A 430 30.94 -11.63 3.69
N ASP A 431 32.07 -11.17 4.25
CA ASP A 431 32.36 -11.07 5.67
C ASP A 431 32.14 -9.65 6.23
N PHE A 432 31.42 -8.79 5.52
CA PHE A 432 31.05 -7.46 6.00
C PHE A 432 29.96 -7.53 7.07
N LYS A 433 30.05 -6.67 8.09
CA LYS A 433 29.08 -6.55 9.17
C LYS A 433 28.61 -5.10 9.32
N GLN A 434 27.44 -4.93 9.92
CA GLN A 434 27.01 -3.61 10.38
C GLN A 434 27.64 -3.31 11.74
N GLY A 435 27.85 -2.03 12.04
CA GLY A 435 28.37 -1.62 13.34
C GLY A 435 29.90 -1.57 13.42
N ASP A 436 30.59 -1.63 12.27
CA ASP A 436 32.05 -1.66 12.21
C ASP A 436 32.62 -0.24 12.30
N SER A 437 32.81 0.27 13.52
CA SER A 437 33.49 1.54 13.78
C SER A 437 34.99 1.35 14.01
N GLY A 438 35.84 2.19 13.40
CA GLY A 438 37.29 2.21 13.66
C GLY A 438 38.07 1.09 12.96
N GLU A 439 38.10 -0.12 13.53
CA GLU A 439 38.83 -1.29 13.02
C GLU A 439 37.83 -2.35 12.51
N PRO A 440 37.56 -2.42 11.20
CA PRO A 440 36.57 -3.37 10.66
C PRO A 440 37.04 -4.82 10.83
N ASP A 441 36.14 -5.70 11.27
CA ASP A 441 36.38 -7.15 11.43
C ASP A 441 36.30 -7.92 10.09
N ALA A 442 36.23 -7.19 8.97
CA ALA A 442 36.27 -7.74 7.62
C ALA A 442 37.70 -8.07 7.18
N SER A 443 37.83 -9.00 6.24
CA SER A 443 39.11 -9.48 5.73
C SER A 443 40.05 -8.32 5.34
N PRO A 444 41.32 -8.34 5.78
CA PRO A 444 42.33 -7.37 5.38
C PRO A 444 42.51 -7.24 3.85
N PHE A 445 42.03 -8.23 3.08
CA PHE A 445 41.96 -8.16 1.63
C PHE A 445 41.15 -6.95 1.12
N TRP A 446 40.03 -6.60 1.77
CA TRP A 446 39.20 -5.48 1.34
C TRP A 446 39.90 -4.13 1.50
N ALA A 447 40.77 -4.01 2.50
CA ALA A 447 41.64 -2.84 2.66
C ALA A 447 42.70 -2.74 1.55
N LEU A 448 43.09 -3.87 0.94
CA LEU A 448 43.98 -3.89 -0.23
C LEU A 448 43.22 -3.54 -1.52
N VAL A 449 41.98 -4.03 -1.67
CA VAL A 449 41.10 -3.71 -2.81
C VAL A 449 40.72 -2.23 -2.82
N SER A 450 40.34 -1.67 -1.67
CA SER A 450 40.03 -0.24 -1.56
C SER A 450 41.22 0.63 -1.96
N LYS A 451 42.44 0.29 -1.49
CA LYS A 451 43.70 0.93 -1.87
C LYS A 451 44.01 0.85 -3.37
N PHE A 452 43.58 -0.22 -4.04
CA PHE A 452 43.77 -0.36 -5.49
C PHE A 452 42.85 0.59 -6.28
N LEU A 453 41.68 0.95 -5.74
CA LEU A 453 40.82 1.99 -6.32
C LEU A 453 41.39 3.38 -6.05
N ARG A 454 41.53 3.73 -4.76
CA ARG A 454 42.16 4.95 -4.26
C ARG A 454 42.39 4.83 -2.75
N ASP A 455 43.62 5.08 -2.30
CA ASP A 455 43.93 5.17 -0.87
C ASP A 455 43.42 6.51 -0.31
N PRO A 456 42.52 6.53 0.69
CA PRO A 456 42.00 7.77 1.25
C PRO A 456 43.10 8.57 1.96
N THR A 457 43.07 9.89 1.84
CA THR A 457 44.04 10.77 2.50
C THR A 457 43.85 10.75 4.02
N LYS A 458 44.89 11.17 4.78
CA LYS A 458 44.79 11.26 6.24
C LYS A 458 43.72 12.26 6.68
N GLU A 459 43.57 13.34 5.92
CA GLU A 459 42.57 14.38 6.12
C GLU A 459 41.16 13.82 5.91
N GLN A 460 40.96 13.02 4.86
CA GLN A 460 39.67 12.38 4.58
C GLN A 460 39.30 11.34 5.66
N VAL A 461 40.26 10.50 6.08
CA VAL A 461 40.07 9.56 7.19
C VAL A 461 39.70 10.29 8.48
N ALA A 462 40.40 11.39 8.80
CA ALA A 462 40.11 12.19 9.99
C ALA A 462 38.73 12.86 9.91
N CYS A 463 38.33 13.35 8.73
CA CYS A 463 37.02 13.98 8.52
C CYS A 463 35.87 12.97 8.66
N GLN A 464 36.02 11.77 8.08
CA GLN A 464 34.99 10.73 8.08
C GLN A 464 34.91 9.96 9.40
N SER A 465 35.89 10.10 10.30
CA SER A 465 35.94 9.40 11.59
C SER A 465 34.61 9.48 12.37
N PRO A 466 34.13 8.37 12.97
CA PRO A 466 34.80 7.06 13.14
C PRO A 466 34.61 6.07 11.99
N LYS A 467 34.05 6.47 10.84
CA LYS A 467 33.80 5.58 9.70
C LYS A 467 35.12 5.02 9.13
N PRO A 468 35.30 3.69 9.09
CA PRO A 468 36.37 3.09 8.30
C PRO A 468 35.98 3.16 6.82
N ILE A 469 36.72 3.94 6.02
CA ILE A 469 36.43 4.14 4.60
C ILE A 469 36.72 2.85 3.82
N LEU A 470 35.70 2.32 3.15
CA LEU A 470 35.82 1.26 2.16
C LEU A 470 36.00 1.83 0.74
N ILE A 471 35.24 2.88 0.39
CA ILE A 471 35.29 3.50 -0.95
C ILE A 471 35.31 5.02 -0.81
N ASP A 472 36.41 5.64 -1.23
CA ASP A 472 36.60 7.10 -1.24
C ASP A 472 35.97 7.76 -2.48
N ALA A 473 34.68 7.52 -2.69
CA ALA A 473 33.99 7.76 -3.97
C ALA A 473 33.95 9.22 -4.43
N GLY A 474 33.84 10.17 -3.50
CA GLY A 474 33.77 11.61 -3.78
C GLY A 474 35.07 12.18 -4.35
N GLU A 475 36.16 11.43 -4.23
CA GLU A 475 37.49 11.79 -4.74
C GLU A 475 37.84 11.07 -6.05
N ILE A 476 36.94 10.22 -6.57
CA ILE A 476 37.14 9.44 -7.80
C ILE A 476 36.30 10.03 -8.93
N THR A 477 36.98 10.43 -10.02
CA THR A 477 36.38 11.08 -11.19
C THR A 477 36.56 10.31 -12.50
N LEU A 478 37.24 9.16 -12.47
CA LEU A 478 37.37 8.26 -13.63
C LEU A 478 36.53 7.01 -13.40
N PRO A 479 35.76 6.53 -14.40
CA PRO A 479 35.55 7.12 -15.73
C PRO A 479 34.74 8.43 -15.74
N TYR A 480 33.96 8.69 -14.69
CA TYR A 480 33.25 9.94 -14.35
C TYR A 480 32.99 9.92 -12.83
N ALA A 481 32.34 10.93 -12.26
CA ALA A 481 32.15 11.04 -10.81
C ALA A 481 31.40 9.84 -10.20
N TRP A 482 31.96 9.26 -9.13
CA TRP A 482 31.39 8.05 -8.50
C TRP A 482 30.23 8.35 -7.54
N ALA A 483 30.30 9.46 -6.80
CA ALA A 483 29.28 9.88 -5.83
C ALA A 483 29.10 11.41 -5.86
N PRO A 484 27.94 11.93 -5.41
CA PRO A 484 27.70 13.38 -5.37
C PRO A 484 28.46 14.06 -4.23
N ASN A 485 29.36 14.99 -4.55
CA ASN A 485 29.77 16.04 -3.61
C ASN A 485 28.87 17.29 -3.70
N ILE A 486 28.29 17.53 -4.87
CA ILE A 486 27.34 18.62 -5.08
C ILE A 486 25.92 18.09 -4.82
N VAL A 487 25.26 18.62 -3.79
CA VAL A 487 23.92 18.20 -3.35
C VAL A 487 22.89 19.32 -3.46
N ASP A 488 21.63 18.97 -3.63
CA ASP A 488 20.51 19.91 -3.66
C ASP A 488 20.10 20.34 -2.24
N ILE A 489 19.93 21.65 -2.04
CA ILE A 489 19.24 22.25 -0.89
C ILE A 489 17.96 22.90 -1.42
N GLN A 490 16.80 22.34 -1.10
CA GLN A 490 15.51 22.86 -1.56
C GLN A 490 14.46 22.79 -0.45
N MET A 491 13.67 23.86 -0.36
CA MET A 491 12.47 23.90 0.45
C MET A 491 11.34 24.59 -0.32
N LEU A 492 10.12 24.13 -0.08
CA LEU A 492 8.88 24.69 -0.64
C LEU A 492 7.97 25.16 0.49
N ARG A 493 7.17 26.20 0.23
CA ARG A 493 6.21 26.79 1.16
C ARG A 493 4.89 27.07 0.44
N VAL A 494 3.78 26.70 1.08
CA VAL A 494 2.44 27.23 0.79
C VAL A 494 1.78 27.64 2.11
N GLY A 495 1.52 28.93 2.28
CA GLY A 495 0.93 29.45 3.51
C GLY A 495 1.77 29.11 4.75
N ASN A 496 1.21 28.32 5.66
CA ASN A 496 1.88 27.81 6.86
C ASN A 496 2.42 26.37 6.71
N PHE A 497 2.33 25.78 5.53
CA PHE A 497 2.84 24.44 5.21
C PHE A 497 4.21 24.53 4.52
N PHE A 498 5.19 23.77 5.02
CA PHE A 498 6.58 23.77 4.57
C PHE A 498 7.04 22.35 4.26
N ILE A 499 7.71 22.19 3.12
CA ILE A 499 8.24 20.91 2.63
C ILE A 499 9.76 21.02 2.54
N ILE A 500 10.46 20.19 3.31
CA ILE A 500 11.88 19.91 3.14
C ILE A 500 12.00 18.86 2.03
N VAL A 501 12.71 19.19 0.94
CA VAL A 501 13.02 18.23 -0.12
C VAL A 501 14.40 17.66 0.18
N SER A 502 14.42 16.48 0.80
CA SER A 502 15.65 15.85 1.27
C SER A 502 16.35 15.12 0.13
N ALA A 503 17.61 15.48 -0.16
CA ALA A 503 18.48 14.71 -1.05
C ALA A 503 18.81 13.30 -0.52
N PRO A 504 19.22 13.14 0.75
CA PRO A 504 19.45 11.81 1.32
C PRO A 504 18.17 11.18 1.87
N GLU A 505 18.24 9.87 2.10
CA GLU A 505 17.35 9.12 2.96
C GLU A 505 17.59 9.53 4.43
N LEU A 506 16.55 10.05 5.09
CA LEU A 506 16.64 10.49 6.49
C LEU A 506 16.30 9.35 7.44
N THR A 507 17.12 9.15 8.47
CA THR A 507 16.70 8.35 9.62
C THR A 507 15.57 9.03 10.37
N THR A 508 14.88 8.26 11.20
CA THR A 508 13.77 8.74 12.03
C THR A 508 14.18 9.96 12.84
N MET A 509 15.30 9.90 13.57
CA MET A 509 15.73 11.04 14.38
C MET A 509 16.28 12.19 13.55
N SER A 510 16.94 11.92 12.42
CA SER A 510 17.38 12.96 11.49
C SER A 510 16.22 13.79 10.94
N SER A 511 15.15 13.13 10.51
CA SER A 511 13.92 13.78 10.05
C SER A 511 13.26 14.59 11.17
N ARG A 512 13.17 14.03 12.39
CA ARG A 512 12.62 14.72 13.56
C ARG A 512 13.39 16.00 13.88
N ARG A 513 14.72 15.92 13.96
CA ARG A 513 15.60 17.07 14.22
C ARG A 513 15.46 18.14 13.13
N TRP A 514 15.51 17.75 11.86
CA TRP A 514 15.42 18.72 10.76
C TRP A 514 14.06 19.43 10.72
N ARG A 515 12.95 18.67 10.80
CA ARG A 515 11.60 19.27 10.85
C ARG A 515 11.43 20.19 12.05
N LYS A 516 11.94 19.77 13.22
CA LYS A 516 11.89 20.58 14.44
C LYS A 516 12.70 21.87 14.30
N SER A 517 13.94 21.81 13.82
CA SER A 517 14.79 22.99 13.64
C SER A 517 14.14 24.02 12.72
N ILE A 518 13.52 23.59 11.62
CA ILE A 518 12.77 24.50 10.75
C ILE A 518 11.54 25.07 11.47
N SER A 519 10.76 24.24 12.17
CA SER A 519 9.57 24.70 12.90
C SER A 519 9.92 25.74 13.97
N ASP A 520 10.98 25.50 14.74
CA ASP A 520 11.46 26.41 15.77
C ASP A 520 12.01 27.71 15.15
N GLU A 521 12.84 27.62 14.11
CA GLU A 521 13.40 28.80 13.43
C GLU A 521 12.31 29.69 12.81
N ILE A 522 11.25 29.11 12.26
CA ILE A 522 10.08 29.87 11.78
C ILE A 522 9.45 30.66 12.94
N LYS A 523 9.28 30.03 14.11
CA LYS A 523 8.67 30.67 15.28
C LYS A 523 9.55 31.78 15.85
N ASP A 524 10.86 31.54 15.94
CA ASP A 524 11.83 32.51 16.46
C ASP A 524 11.93 33.76 15.57
N ARG A 525 11.65 33.62 14.26
CA ARG A 525 11.61 34.71 13.29
C ARG A 525 10.27 35.45 13.19
N GLY A 526 9.34 35.20 14.12
CA GLY A 526 8.06 35.89 14.21
C GLY A 526 6.87 35.12 13.61
N GLY A 527 7.09 33.89 13.12
CA GLY A 527 6.04 32.99 12.66
C GLY A 527 5.39 33.39 11.34
N VAL A 528 4.29 32.70 11.01
CA VAL A 528 3.54 32.88 9.74
C VAL A 528 2.05 33.13 9.98
N GLY A 529 1.69 33.64 11.16
CA GLY A 529 0.30 33.91 11.58
C GLY A 529 -0.45 32.69 12.12
N SER A 530 0.00 31.48 11.82
CA SER A 530 -0.49 30.21 12.37
C SER A 530 0.67 29.25 12.63
N ASP A 531 0.39 28.12 13.29
CA ASP A 531 1.43 27.12 13.58
C ASP A 531 2.01 26.56 12.26
N PRO A 532 3.34 26.54 12.11
CA PRO A 532 3.98 25.98 10.92
C PRO A 532 3.85 24.46 10.91
N ILE A 533 3.43 23.92 9.78
CA ILE A 533 3.38 22.48 9.52
C ILE A 533 4.58 22.14 8.64
N VAL A 534 5.53 21.37 9.17
CA VAL A 534 6.76 21.01 8.46
C VAL A 534 6.78 19.52 8.19
N VAL A 535 6.88 19.15 6.92
CA VAL A 535 7.11 17.78 6.44
C VAL A 535 8.47 17.68 5.77
N ALA A 536 9.02 16.47 5.75
CA ALA A 536 10.23 16.15 5.00
C ALA A 536 9.89 15.01 4.04
N GLY A 537 10.26 15.16 2.77
CA GLY A 537 10.10 14.11 1.77
C GLY A 537 11.37 13.95 0.93
N GLY A 538 11.73 12.70 0.65
CA GLY A 538 12.94 12.31 -0.04
C GLY A 538 13.17 10.81 0.06
N PRO A 539 14.18 10.25 -0.64
CA PRO A 539 15.25 10.97 -1.31
C PRO A 539 14.80 11.62 -2.63
N GLY A 540 15.17 12.88 -2.82
CA GLY A 540 14.73 13.71 -3.92
C GLY A 540 15.83 14.56 -4.55
N ASN A 541 15.64 14.93 -5.81
CA ASN A 541 16.55 15.71 -6.67
C ASN A 541 17.92 15.07 -6.94
N THR A 542 18.75 14.84 -5.92
CA THR A 542 20.03 14.12 -6.01
C THR A 542 20.02 13.01 -4.98
N TYR A 543 20.24 11.77 -5.41
CA TYR A 543 20.36 10.66 -4.48
C TYR A 543 21.69 10.72 -3.72
N ALA A 544 21.65 11.25 -2.50
CA ALA A 544 22.82 11.43 -1.64
C ALA A 544 22.95 10.32 -0.57
N HIS A 545 22.47 9.11 -0.88
CA HIS A 545 22.46 7.96 0.03
C HIS A 545 21.75 8.29 1.35
N TYR A 546 22.41 8.12 2.50
CA TYR A 546 21.79 8.19 3.82
C TYR A 546 22.21 9.45 4.57
N CYS A 547 21.41 9.83 5.56
CA CYS A 547 21.75 10.85 6.52
C CYS A 547 21.26 10.45 7.90
N THR A 548 22.21 10.13 8.77
CA THR A 548 22.01 9.82 10.19
C THR A 548 22.23 11.05 11.07
N THR A 549 21.82 10.96 12.34
CA THR A 549 22.32 11.89 13.36
C THR A 549 23.81 11.63 13.62
N PRO A 550 24.55 12.59 14.22
CA PRO A 550 25.92 12.34 14.65
C PRO A 550 26.06 11.13 15.59
N GLU A 551 25.08 10.90 16.45
CA GLU A 551 25.06 9.79 17.39
C GLU A 551 24.80 8.44 16.71
N GLU A 552 23.88 8.38 15.76
CA GLU A 552 23.64 7.20 14.93
C GLU A 552 24.84 6.93 14.00
N TYR A 553 25.48 7.98 13.48
CA TYR A 553 26.67 7.89 12.64
C TYR A 553 27.82 7.18 13.36
N ASP A 554 28.04 7.51 14.64
CA ASP A 554 29.12 6.93 15.44
C ASP A 554 28.96 5.42 15.63
N MET A 555 27.74 4.90 15.51
CA MET A 555 27.46 3.47 15.60
C MET A 555 27.82 2.69 14.34
N GLN A 556 28.01 3.35 13.20
CA GLN A 556 28.41 2.74 11.93
C GLN A 556 27.61 1.49 11.53
N ARG A 557 26.29 1.47 11.79
CA ARG A 557 25.38 0.56 11.06
C ARG A 557 25.30 0.95 9.58
N TYR A 558 24.54 0.22 8.77
CA TYR A 558 24.47 0.45 7.32
C TYR A 558 24.20 1.92 6.96
N GLU A 559 23.24 2.55 7.64
CA GLU A 559 22.88 3.95 7.42
C GLU A 559 24.02 4.92 7.78
N GLY A 560 24.78 4.62 8.85
CA GLY A 560 25.96 5.40 9.27
C GLY A 560 27.14 5.22 8.32
N GLY A 561 27.38 4.00 7.84
CA GLY A 561 28.37 3.71 6.79
C GLY A 561 28.03 4.36 5.45
N SER A 562 26.73 4.59 5.21
CA SER A 562 26.19 5.19 3.98
C SER A 562 25.87 6.68 4.10
N THR A 563 26.14 7.31 5.25
CA THR A 563 26.08 8.77 5.41
C THR A 563 27.33 9.39 4.80
N VAL A 564 27.30 9.60 3.49
CA VAL A 564 28.52 9.75 2.69
C VAL A 564 29.33 11.01 3.00
N HIS A 565 28.71 12.11 3.43
CA HIS A 565 29.41 13.39 3.69
C HIS A 565 29.92 13.56 5.14
N GLY A 566 29.99 12.45 5.88
CA GLY A 566 30.59 12.40 7.21
C GLY A 566 29.62 12.74 8.35
N ARG A 567 30.16 12.76 9.57
CA ARG A 567 29.40 12.84 10.83
C ARG A 567 28.45 14.04 10.94
N HIS A 568 28.79 15.15 10.31
CA HIS A 568 28.04 16.41 10.38
C HIS A 568 27.15 16.68 9.14
N SER A 569 26.82 15.63 8.37
CA SER A 569 25.94 15.75 7.20
C SER A 569 24.58 16.38 7.54
N LEU A 570 23.90 15.86 8.58
CA LEU A 570 22.61 16.39 9.03
C LEU A 570 22.70 17.85 9.45
N ASP A 571 23.73 18.19 10.22
CA ASP A 571 23.93 19.54 10.74
C ASP A 571 24.11 20.55 9.61
N ALA A 572 24.82 20.17 8.53
CA ALA A 572 25.02 21.00 7.35
C ALA A 572 23.71 21.30 6.61
N TYR A 573 22.87 20.27 6.42
CA TYR A 573 21.55 20.41 5.82
C TYR A 573 20.64 21.33 6.64
N ILE A 574 20.61 21.15 7.97
CA ILE A 574 19.86 22.03 8.88
C ILE A 574 20.38 23.46 8.79
N ASN A 575 21.70 23.66 8.88
CA ASN A 575 22.33 24.98 8.82
C ASN A 575 21.97 25.75 7.55
N LEU A 576 22.04 25.11 6.38
CA LEU A 576 21.75 25.76 5.10
C LEU A 576 20.26 26.10 4.98
N THR A 577 19.38 25.18 5.39
CA THR A 577 17.93 25.40 5.30
C THR A 577 17.42 26.46 6.26
N THR A 578 17.93 26.53 7.49
CA THR A 578 17.59 27.63 8.42
C THR A 578 18.17 28.97 7.94
N SER A 579 19.39 28.98 7.39
CA SER A 579 20.03 30.20 6.86
C SER A 579 19.24 30.83 5.70
N TYR A 580 18.59 30.01 4.88
CA TYR A 580 17.82 30.45 3.71
C TYR A 580 16.34 30.73 4.00
N LEU A 581 15.88 30.42 5.22
CA LEU A 581 14.47 30.47 5.59
C LEU A 581 13.84 31.87 5.46
N GLY A 582 14.62 32.94 5.69
CA GLY A 582 14.15 34.32 5.56
C GLY A 582 13.55 34.64 4.18
N TYR A 583 14.04 33.99 3.10
CA TYR A 583 13.46 34.12 1.76
C TYR A 583 12.05 33.54 1.71
N LEU A 584 11.84 32.33 2.24
CA LEU A 584 10.51 31.72 2.30
C LEU A 584 9.57 32.49 3.21
N LEU A 585 10.09 33.12 4.28
CA LEU A 585 9.34 33.97 5.20
C LEU A 585 9.04 35.36 4.63
N GLN A 586 9.61 35.73 3.47
CA GLN A 586 9.50 37.05 2.85
C GLN A 586 9.96 38.17 3.78
N GLU A 587 11.01 37.92 4.57
CA GLU A 587 11.61 38.92 5.45
C GLU A 587 12.17 40.10 4.64
N LYS A 588 12.05 41.30 5.20
CA LYS A 588 12.56 42.51 4.53
C LYS A 588 14.08 42.41 4.35
N GLY A 589 14.53 42.46 3.09
CA GLY A 589 15.95 42.37 2.74
C GLY A 589 16.46 40.94 2.56
N ALA A 590 15.63 39.92 2.80
CA ALA A 590 15.97 38.56 2.42
C ALA A 590 15.93 38.42 0.89
N SER A 591 16.94 37.76 0.34
CA SER A 591 17.04 37.44 -1.08
C SER A 591 17.00 35.94 -1.28
N LYS A 592 16.61 35.52 -2.48
CA LYS A 592 16.72 34.13 -2.90
C LYS A 592 18.16 33.61 -2.67
N PRO A 593 18.32 32.36 -2.17
CA PRO A 593 19.64 31.73 -2.07
C PRO A 593 20.40 31.71 -3.41
N PRO A 594 21.75 31.72 -3.37
CA PRO A 594 22.54 31.58 -4.59
C PRO A 594 22.30 30.22 -5.23
N THR A 595 22.42 30.14 -6.56
CA THR A 595 22.28 28.86 -7.29
C THR A 595 23.32 27.82 -6.86
N GLY A 596 24.52 28.26 -6.48
CA GLY A 596 25.64 27.37 -6.13
C GLY A 596 26.36 26.77 -7.34
N PRO A 597 27.30 25.83 -7.11
CA PRO A 597 28.03 25.14 -8.19
C PRO A 597 27.11 24.19 -8.98
N ALA A 598 27.39 23.99 -10.27
CA ALA A 598 26.63 23.04 -11.07
C ALA A 598 27.07 21.60 -10.78
N ALA A 599 26.10 20.70 -10.54
CA ALA A 599 26.37 19.27 -10.48
C ALA A 599 26.80 18.72 -11.87
N PRO A 600 27.71 17.74 -11.94
CA PRO A 600 28.18 17.15 -13.20
C PRO A 600 27.04 16.53 -14.01
N ASP A 601 27.13 16.63 -15.35
CA ASP A 601 26.31 15.83 -16.28
C ASP A 601 27.05 14.58 -16.71
N ASN A 602 26.63 13.41 -16.27
CA ASN A 602 27.26 12.17 -16.70
C ASN A 602 26.42 11.41 -17.74
N ARG A 603 25.21 11.86 -18.10
CA ARG A 603 24.29 11.13 -19.00
C ARG A 603 24.95 10.72 -20.33
N LYS A 604 25.80 11.59 -20.89
CA LYS A 604 26.51 11.35 -22.16
C LYS A 604 27.82 10.57 -22.01
N ASN A 605 28.37 10.51 -20.81
CA ASN A 605 29.67 9.89 -20.50
C ASN A 605 29.50 8.55 -19.78
N SER A 606 28.29 8.23 -19.31
CA SER A 606 28.01 7.01 -18.58
C SER A 606 28.22 5.78 -19.46
N ILE A 607 28.82 4.76 -18.85
CA ILE A 607 29.04 3.46 -19.47
C ILE A 607 27.71 2.72 -19.50
N SER A 608 27.43 1.97 -20.56
CA SER A 608 26.35 0.98 -20.60
C SER A 608 26.91 -0.36 -21.05
N LEU A 609 26.80 -1.38 -20.19
CA LEU A 609 27.13 -2.76 -20.50
C LEU A 609 25.86 -3.59 -20.78
N THR A 610 24.68 -3.01 -20.55
CA THR A 610 23.40 -3.61 -20.94
C THR A 610 23.28 -3.60 -22.47
N THR A 611 23.04 -4.77 -23.06
CA THR A 611 22.79 -4.90 -24.50
C THR A 611 21.34 -4.54 -24.81
N GLY A 612 21.10 -3.88 -25.93
CA GLY A 612 19.74 -3.70 -26.46
C GLY A 612 19.17 -5.01 -27.02
N VAL A 613 17.88 -5.00 -27.41
CA VAL A 613 17.29 -6.13 -28.13
C VAL A 613 17.98 -6.29 -29.48
N VAL A 614 18.57 -7.45 -29.76
CA VAL A 614 19.24 -7.72 -31.05
C VAL A 614 18.19 -8.04 -32.12
N TYR A 615 17.39 -9.08 -31.90
CA TYR A 615 16.23 -9.49 -32.68
C TYR A 615 15.36 -10.46 -31.86
N ASP A 616 14.15 -10.72 -32.34
CA ASP A 616 13.26 -11.77 -31.82
C ASP A 616 12.91 -12.74 -32.94
N ASN A 617 12.82 -14.03 -32.62
CA ASN A 617 12.22 -15.03 -33.51
C ASN A 617 11.18 -15.85 -32.76
N PRO A 618 10.02 -16.15 -33.37
CA PRO A 618 9.14 -17.17 -32.82
C PRO A 618 9.83 -18.53 -32.91
N LYS A 619 9.40 -19.50 -32.09
CA LYS A 619 9.85 -20.89 -32.25
C LYS A 619 9.53 -21.39 -33.66
N ILE A 620 10.37 -22.28 -34.20
CA ILE A 620 10.17 -22.87 -35.53
C ILE A 620 8.75 -23.43 -35.64
N GLY A 621 8.01 -23.01 -36.68
CA GLY A 621 6.63 -23.44 -36.94
C GLY A 621 5.54 -22.67 -36.18
N THR A 622 5.90 -21.65 -35.39
CA THR A 622 4.96 -20.78 -34.66
C THR A 622 5.06 -19.32 -35.11
N LYS A 623 4.09 -18.51 -34.70
CA LYS A 623 4.05 -17.05 -34.88
C LYS A 623 3.98 -16.35 -33.53
N PHE A 624 4.45 -15.12 -33.47
CA PHE A 624 4.27 -14.28 -32.29
C PHE A 624 2.78 -14.13 -31.94
N GLY A 625 2.46 -14.29 -30.66
CA GLY A 625 1.09 -14.28 -30.15
C GLY A 625 0.35 -15.63 -30.21
N ASP A 626 0.92 -16.66 -30.85
CA ASP A 626 0.36 -18.01 -30.79
C ASP A 626 0.34 -18.52 -29.34
N ILE A 627 -0.72 -19.23 -28.96
CA ILE A 627 -0.82 -19.85 -27.63
C ILE A 627 0.12 -21.07 -27.55
N ILE A 628 0.95 -21.10 -26.51
CA ILE A 628 1.74 -22.28 -26.11
C ILE A 628 0.92 -23.14 -25.16
N ASN A 629 0.44 -22.54 -24.07
CA ASN A 629 -0.43 -23.18 -23.09
C ASN A 629 -1.67 -22.30 -22.90
N ASP A 630 -2.84 -22.85 -23.23
CA ASP A 630 -4.10 -22.13 -23.01
C ASP A 630 -4.59 -22.28 -21.57
N VAL A 631 -5.65 -21.57 -21.21
CA VAL A 631 -6.28 -21.70 -19.89
C VAL A 631 -6.66 -23.16 -19.58
N SER A 632 -6.38 -23.59 -18.36
CA SER A 632 -6.44 -25.01 -17.98
C SER A 632 -7.86 -25.60 -17.97
N LYS A 633 -8.88 -24.76 -17.81
CA LYS A 633 -10.30 -25.16 -17.67
C LYS A 633 -11.20 -24.18 -18.41
N SER A 634 -12.45 -24.57 -18.64
CA SER A 634 -13.47 -23.70 -19.24
C SER A 634 -14.27 -22.88 -18.24
N LYS A 635 -14.13 -23.17 -16.93
CA LYS A 635 -14.82 -22.49 -15.84
C LYS A 635 -13.84 -22.34 -14.67
N PHE A 636 -13.88 -21.18 -14.05
CA PHE A 636 -13.08 -20.81 -12.89
C PHE A 636 -14.01 -20.20 -11.83
N ALA A 637 -13.71 -20.46 -10.56
CA ALA A 637 -14.33 -19.77 -9.44
C ALA A 637 -13.48 -18.55 -9.04
N VAL A 638 -14.12 -17.56 -8.42
CA VAL A 638 -13.38 -16.46 -7.77
C VAL A 638 -12.47 -17.07 -6.70
N GLY A 639 -11.20 -16.69 -6.72
CA GLY A 639 -10.12 -17.33 -5.95
C GLY A 639 -9.18 -18.18 -6.80
N ASP A 640 -9.59 -18.60 -7.99
CA ASP A 640 -8.71 -19.32 -8.91
C ASP A 640 -7.67 -18.39 -9.56
N THR A 641 -6.52 -18.95 -9.88
CA THR A 641 -5.52 -18.31 -10.75
C THR A 641 -5.70 -18.79 -12.18
N ILE A 642 -5.88 -17.85 -13.11
CA ILE A 642 -6.13 -18.09 -14.53
C ILE A 642 -4.89 -17.67 -15.31
N SER A 643 -4.26 -18.59 -16.03
CA SER A 643 -3.02 -18.29 -16.75
C SER A 643 -3.05 -18.84 -18.19
N ALA A 644 -2.40 -18.12 -19.10
CA ALA A 644 -2.11 -18.56 -20.46
C ALA A 644 -0.71 -18.11 -20.87
N THR A 645 -0.01 -18.95 -21.64
CA THR A 645 1.34 -18.68 -22.14
C THR A 645 1.32 -18.55 -23.66
N PHE A 646 2.02 -17.55 -24.18
CA PHE A 646 2.07 -17.18 -25.59
C PHE A 646 3.51 -17.19 -26.10
N VAL A 647 3.67 -17.39 -27.41
CA VAL A 647 4.92 -17.11 -28.11
C VAL A 647 5.18 -15.60 -28.02
N GLY A 648 6.25 -15.24 -27.32
CA GLY A 648 6.55 -13.87 -26.92
C GLY A 648 7.68 -13.24 -27.71
N ALA A 649 7.79 -11.92 -27.58
CA ALA A 649 8.95 -11.12 -27.98
C ALA A 649 9.44 -10.31 -26.78
N ASN A 650 10.65 -9.75 -26.86
CA ASN A 650 11.22 -8.95 -25.78
C ASN A 650 10.40 -7.64 -25.56
N PRO A 651 9.82 -7.41 -24.35
CA PRO A 651 9.03 -6.20 -24.07
C PRO A 651 9.86 -4.91 -24.14
N ARG A 652 11.20 -4.99 -24.19
CA ARG A 652 12.07 -3.82 -24.42
C ARG A 652 11.94 -3.21 -25.81
N ASN A 653 11.29 -3.89 -26.76
CA ASN A 653 11.02 -3.32 -28.08
C ASN A 653 10.06 -2.12 -28.01
N ASN A 654 9.08 -2.17 -27.11
CA ASN A 654 8.13 -1.10 -26.88
C ASN A 654 7.70 -1.15 -25.42
N LEU A 655 7.86 -0.06 -24.69
CA LEU A 655 7.53 -0.01 -23.27
C LEU A 655 6.02 -0.02 -22.97
N HIS A 656 5.19 0.19 -24.02
CA HIS A 656 3.74 0.35 -23.89
C HIS A 656 3.39 1.41 -22.82
N LEU A 657 4.10 2.54 -22.83
CA LEU A 657 3.82 3.66 -21.91
C LEU A 657 2.42 4.21 -22.23
N GLU A 658 1.61 4.42 -21.20
CA GLU A 658 0.19 4.83 -21.32
C GLU A 658 -0.69 3.80 -22.08
N ASP A 659 -0.20 2.56 -22.21
CA ASP A 659 -0.89 1.41 -22.80
C ASP A 659 -0.59 0.16 -21.94
N THR A 660 -0.87 -1.05 -22.43
CA THR A 660 -0.76 -2.27 -21.64
C THR A 660 -0.16 -3.45 -22.40
N TYR A 661 0.67 -4.26 -21.74
CA TYR A 661 1.16 -5.54 -22.27
C TYR A 661 0.11 -6.66 -22.15
N ALA A 662 -0.75 -6.57 -21.13
CA ALA A 662 -1.65 -7.64 -20.73
C ALA A 662 -3.02 -7.07 -20.33
N ALA A 663 -4.09 -7.69 -20.82
CA ALA A 663 -5.44 -7.32 -20.44
C ALA A 663 -6.30 -8.55 -20.14
N VAL A 664 -7.27 -8.36 -19.24
CA VAL A 664 -8.44 -9.23 -19.14
C VAL A 664 -9.60 -8.53 -19.83
N GLU A 665 -10.19 -9.21 -20.82
CA GLU A 665 -11.36 -8.69 -21.52
C GLU A 665 -12.59 -9.53 -21.14
N LYS A 666 -13.69 -8.86 -20.79
CA LYS A 666 -15.00 -9.45 -20.57
C LYS A 666 -15.84 -9.37 -21.84
N LYS A 667 -16.55 -10.44 -22.16
CA LYS A 667 -17.53 -10.44 -23.24
C LYS A 667 -18.81 -9.72 -22.80
N ASP A 668 -19.16 -8.67 -23.53
CA ASP A 668 -20.42 -7.92 -23.38
C ASP A 668 -21.18 -7.94 -24.71
N GLY A 669 -22.27 -8.71 -24.78
CA GLY A 669 -22.96 -9.04 -26.01
C GLY A 669 -22.01 -9.69 -27.04
N SER A 670 -21.79 -8.99 -28.17
CA SER A 670 -20.86 -9.41 -29.22
C SER A 670 -19.46 -8.78 -29.11
N LYS A 671 -19.25 -7.87 -28.15
CA LYS A 671 -18.01 -7.11 -28.00
C LYS A 671 -17.17 -7.67 -26.85
N TRP A 672 -15.87 -7.42 -26.92
CA TRP A 672 -14.93 -7.65 -25.82
C TRP A 672 -14.58 -6.28 -25.24
N VAL A 673 -14.72 -6.15 -23.93
CA VAL A 673 -14.45 -4.92 -23.18
C VAL A 673 -13.34 -5.22 -22.20
N GLN A 674 -12.28 -4.44 -22.23
CA GLN A 674 -11.19 -4.52 -21.26
C GLN A 674 -11.72 -4.16 -19.88
N VAL A 675 -11.50 -5.06 -18.91
CA VAL A 675 -11.91 -4.89 -17.51
C VAL A 675 -10.72 -4.88 -16.55
N ARG A 676 -9.55 -5.34 -17.01
CA ARG A 676 -8.28 -5.29 -16.29
C ARG A 676 -7.13 -4.99 -17.25
N THR A 677 -6.07 -4.40 -16.72
CA THR A 677 -4.78 -4.16 -17.40
C THR A 677 -3.61 -4.53 -16.50
N ASP A 678 -2.40 -4.46 -17.04
CA ASP A 678 -1.14 -4.56 -16.26
C ASP A 678 -0.90 -3.40 -15.26
N GLU A 679 -1.86 -2.48 -15.12
CA GLU A 679 -1.93 -1.54 -13.99
C GLU A 679 -2.49 -2.20 -12.72
N ASP A 680 -3.34 -3.22 -12.87
CA ASP A 680 -4.03 -3.89 -11.79
C ASP A 680 -3.15 -4.96 -11.15
N TRP A 681 -3.02 -4.91 -9.82
CA TRP A 681 -2.15 -5.81 -9.04
C TRP A 681 -2.43 -7.31 -9.24
N ASP A 682 -3.67 -7.66 -9.60
CA ASP A 682 -4.11 -9.03 -9.80
C ASP A 682 -3.80 -9.58 -11.21
N LEU A 683 -3.25 -8.76 -12.12
CA LEU A 683 -2.84 -9.19 -13.46
C LEU A 683 -1.33 -9.11 -13.63
N VAL A 684 -0.69 -10.28 -13.72
CA VAL A 684 0.76 -10.42 -13.81
C VAL A 684 1.17 -10.74 -15.24
N PHE A 685 2.16 -9.99 -15.75
CA PHE A 685 2.83 -10.23 -17.02
C PHE A 685 4.24 -10.76 -16.75
N GLU A 686 4.55 -11.96 -17.21
CA GLU A 686 5.88 -12.58 -17.07
C GLU A 686 6.45 -12.91 -18.43
N TRP A 687 7.74 -12.65 -18.61
CA TRP A 687 8.47 -12.91 -19.83
C TRP A 687 9.67 -13.79 -19.54
N LYS A 688 9.94 -14.73 -20.45
CA LYS A 688 11.05 -15.66 -20.32
C LYS A 688 11.78 -15.85 -21.64
N ARG A 689 13.08 -15.60 -21.62
CA ARG A 689 13.99 -16.02 -22.70
C ARG A 689 14.05 -17.55 -22.74
N LEU A 690 13.87 -18.12 -23.92
CA LEU A 690 14.00 -19.57 -24.13
C LEU A 690 15.31 -19.93 -24.80
N ASP A 691 15.74 -19.13 -25.78
CA ASP A 691 17.02 -19.30 -26.46
C ASP A 691 17.58 -17.94 -26.85
N GLY A 692 18.76 -17.61 -26.33
CA GLY A 692 19.44 -16.34 -26.59
C GLY A 692 20.04 -16.23 -27.99
N LEU A 693 20.46 -17.34 -28.60
CA LEU A 693 21.02 -17.36 -29.95
C LEU A 693 19.92 -17.27 -31.00
N LEU A 694 18.84 -18.04 -30.81
CA LEU A 694 17.68 -17.99 -31.69
C LEU A 694 16.79 -16.76 -31.42
N GLY A 695 16.93 -16.11 -30.27
CA GLY A 695 16.12 -14.95 -29.90
C GLY A 695 14.66 -15.29 -29.61
N SER A 696 14.38 -16.52 -29.16
CA SER A 696 13.02 -16.97 -28.86
C SER A 696 12.64 -16.74 -27.40
N SER A 697 11.38 -16.39 -27.16
CA SER A 697 10.83 -16.14 -25.82
C SER A 697 9.37 -16.56 -25.70
N GLU A 698 8.90 -16.67 -24.47
CA GLU A 698 7.49 -16.85 -24.14
C GLU A 698 7.04 -15.79 -23.13
N VAL A 699 5.74 -15.51 -23.14
CA VAL A 699 5.07 -14.61 -22.19
C VAL A 699 3.95 -15.38 -21.51
N SER A 700 3.91 -15.35 -20.18
CA SER A 700 2.78 -15.82 -19.38
C SER A 700 1.99 -14.63 -18.87
N ILE A 701 0.67 -14.67 -19.05
CA ILE A 701 -0.25 -13.73 -18.42
C ILE A 701 -1.04 -14.49 -17.38
N THR A 702 -1.03 -14.01 -16.14
CA THR A 702 -1.64 -14.67 -14.99
C THR A 702 -2.58 -13.71 -14.27
N TRP A 703 -3.87 -14.05 -14.21
CA TRP A 703 -4.89 -13.32 -13.48
C TRP A 703 -5.23 -14.03 -12.16
N GLU A 704 -4.92 -13.39 -11.05
CA GLU A 704 -5.04 -13.91 -9.69
C GLU A 704 -6.36 -13.45 -9.05
N THR A 705 -7.46 -14.16 -9.27
CA THR A 705 -8.80 -13.71 -8.84
C THR A 705 -9.06 -13.80 -7.33
N GLY A 706 -8.03 -14.13 -6.54
CA GLY A 706 -8.12 -14.32 -5.08
C GLY A 706 -7.70 -13.13 -4.22
N TRP A 707 -7.25 -12.02 -4.82
CA TRP A 707 -6.91 -10.82 -4.05
C TRP A 707 -8.14 -10.20 -3.40
N GLN A 708 -7.95 -9.50 -2.27
CA GLN A 708 -9.05 -9.05 -1.41
C GLN A 708 -10.07 -8.12 -2.11
N ASP A 709 -9.67 -7.48 -3.21
CA ASP A 709 -10.48 -6.59 -4.05
C ASP A 709 -11.09 -7.28 -5.29
N ALA A 710 -10.79 -8.56 -5.52
CA ALA A 710 -11.39 -9.36 -6.58
C ALA A 710 -12.85 -9.78 -6.29
N LYS A 711 -13.48 -9.21 -5.26
CA LYS A 711 -14.92 -9.39 -4.97
C LYS A 711 -15.82 -8.82 -6.08
N ASP A 712 -15.26 -7.96 -6.94
CA ASP A 712 -15.96 -7.37 -8.08
C ASP A 712 -15.78 -8.17 -9.38
N VAL A 713 -15.20 -9.38 -9.32
CA VAL A 713 -15.15 -10.29 -10.47
C VAL A 713 -16.55 -10.87 -10.73
N GLY A 714 -17.32 -10.14 -11.53
CA GLY A 714 -18.66 -10.56 -11.91
C GLY A 714 -18.65 -11.84 -12.75
N SER A 715 -19.75 -12.59 -12.72
CA SER A 715 -19.92 -13.71 -13.67
C SER A 715 -19.83 -13.22 -15.12
N GLY A 716 -19.26 -14.04 -15.99
CA GLY A 716 -19.08 -13.68 -17.39
C GLY A 716 -18.12 -14.60 -18.14
N THR A 717 -17.97 -14.32 -19.42
CA THR A 717 -16.94 -14.96 -20.25
C THR A 717 -15.79 -13.99 -20.40
N TYR A 718 -14.58 -14.47 -20.10
CA TYR A 718 -13.36 -13.67 -20.11
C TYR A 718 -12.32 -14.27 -21.06
N ARG A 719 -11.36 -13.47 -21.50
CA ARG A 719 -10.14 -13.93 -22.16
C ARG A 719 -8.94 -13.10 -21.71
N LEU A 720 -7.76 -13.71 -21.75
CA LEU A 720 -6.48 -13.03 -21.55
C LEU A 720 -5.96 -12.58 -22.92
N SER A 721 -5.51 -11.33 -22.99
CA SER A 721 -4.96 -10.72 -24.21
C SER A 721 -3.55 -10.23 -23.95
N TYR A 722 -2.63 -10.62 -24.85
CA TYR A 722 -1.23 -10.22 -24.86
C TYR A 722 -0.98 -9.26 -26.02
N TYR A 723 -0.42 -8.09 -25.72
CA TYR A 723 0.04 -7.11 -26.70
C TYR A 723 1.57 -7.06 -26.69
N GLY A 724 2.20 -7.35 -27.83
CA GLY A 724 3.64 -7.47 -27.92
C GLY A 724 4.20 -6.86 -29.20
N ASP A 725 5.50 -6.55 -29.16
CA ASP A 725 6.24 -5.96 -30.26
C ASP A 725 7.50 -6.79 -30.54
N SER A 726 7.66 -7.22 -31.78
CA SER A 726 8.78 -8.07 -32.21
C SER A 726 9.78 -7.31 -33.06
N LYS A 727 11.07 -7.52 -32.82
CA LYS A 727 12.14 -6.93 -33.63
C LYS A 727 12.61 -7.90 -34.70
N THR A 728 12.39 -7.52 -35.97
CA THR A 728 12.74 -8.34 -37.12
C THR A 728 14.27 -8.47 -37.26
N PRO A 729 14.81 -9.69 -37.48
CA PRO A 729 16.22 -9.88 -37.76
C PRO A 729 16.73 -9.01 -38.92
N ILE A 730 17.98 -8.55 -38.83
CA ILE A 730 18.71 -7.75 -39.84
C ILE A 730 18.15 -6.34 -40.07
N THR A 731 16.85 -6.19 -40.32
CA THR A 731 16.21 -4.88 -40.59
C THR A 731 15.99 -4.05 -39.33
N GLY A 732 15.87 -4.71 -38.16
CA GLY A 732 15.59 -4.05 -36.89
C GLY A 732 14.19 -3.44 -36.78
N LYS A 733 13.30 -3.68 -37.75
CA LYS A 733 11.93 -3.17 -37.74
C LYS A 733 11.13 -3.80 -36.61
N ILE A 734 10.41 -2.95 -35.86
CA ILE A 734 9.50 -3.36 -34.80
C ILE A 734 8.10 -3.55 -35.37
N ASN A 735 7.47 -4.71 -35.12
CA ASN A 735 6.11 -4.99 -35.54
C ASN A 735 5.26 -5.47 -34.36
N ALA A 736 4.16 -4.77 -34.12
CA ALA A 736 3.15 -5.13 -33.14
C ALA A 736 2.39 -6.40 -33.53
N PHE A 737 2.00 -7.19 -32.55
CA PHE A 737 1.16 -8.37 -32.68
C PHE A 737 0.27 -8.54 -31.44
N THR A 738 -0.70 -9.43 -31.52
CA THR A 738 -1.61 -9.72 -30.41
C THR A 738 -1.81 -11.22 -30.27
N GLY A 739 -1.66 -11.73 -29.05
CA GLY A 739 -2.09 -13.06 -28.65
C GLY A 739 -3.38 -13.01 -27.83
N ARG A 740 -4.25 -14.00 -27.96
CA ARG A 740 -5.48 -14.09 -27.15
C ARG A 740 -5.73 -15.52 -26.74
N SER A 741 -6.02 -15.76 -25.46
CA SER A 741 -6.43 -17.08 -24.98
C SER A 741 -7.75 -17.50 -25.63
N MET A 742 -8.03 -18.81 -25.74
CA MET A 742 -9.32 -19.21 -26.29
C MET A 742 -10.46 -18.86 -25.34
N VAL A 743 -11.60 -18.54 -25.95
CA VAL A 743 -12.88 -18.36 -25.27
C VAL A 743 -13.48 -19.74 -25.08
N ARG A 744 -13.33 -20.36 -23.91
CA ARG A 744 -14.04 -21.61 -23.67
C ARG A 744 -15.46 -21.31 -23.21
N HIS A 745 -16.41 -21.63 -24.10
CA HIS A 745 -17.83 -21.61 -23.83
C HIS A 745 -18.17 -22.47 -22.61
N GLY A 746 -18.80 -21.87 -21.61
CA GLY A 746 -19.69 -22.62 -20.73
C GLY A 746 -21.03 -22.82 -21.43
N GLY A 747 -21.34 -24.07 -21.81
CA GLY A 747 -22.72 -24.57 -21.99
C GLY A 747 -22.95 -25.44 -23.23
N PRO A 748 -24.00 -26.28 -23.30
CA PRO A 748 -24.86 -26.87 -22.26
C PRO A 748 -24.65 -28.40 -22.13
N SER A 749 -25.09 -29.06 -21.04
CA SER A 749 -25.53 -30.47 -21.18
C SER A 749 -26.99 -30.44 -21.63
N SER A 750 -27.34 -31.33 -22.55
CA SER A 750 -28.60 -31.34 -23.27
C SER A 750 -29.84 -31.55 -22.38
N THR A 751 -30.79 -30.63 -22.53
CA THR A 751 -32.26 -30.77 -22.55
C THR A 751 -32.98 -31.28 -21.30
N ALA A 752 -33.56 -30.35 -20.53
CA ALA A 752 -35.01 -30.10 -20.55
C ALA A 752 -35.36 -28.78 -19.81
N ASP A 753 -35.85 -27.82 -20.61
CA ASP A 753 -36.77 -26.71 -20.36
C ASP A 753 -36.64 -25.75 -19.16
N ASN A 754 -36.42 -24.48 -19.54
CA ASN A 754 -37.00 -23.23 -19.00
C ASN A 754 -37.03 -23.04 -17.48
N LEU A 755 -36.14 -22.17 -16.99
CA LEU A 755 -36.46 -21.03 -16.10
C LEU A 755 -35.20 -20.15 -15.94
N ASN A 756 -35.36 -18.85 -16.16
CA ASN A 756 -34.36 -17.80 -15.87
C ASN A 756 -34.36 -17.44 -14.35
N PRO A 757 -33.45 -16.59 -13.83
CA PRO A 757 -32.56 -16.86 -12.69
C PRO A 757 -33.10 -16.46 -11.31
N THR A 758 -32.50 -17.01 -10.23
CA THR A 758 -32.38 -16.33 -8.92
C THR A 758 -31.09 -16.69 -8.14
N PRO A 759 -30.60 -15.78 -7.25
CA PRO A 759 -29.27 -15.79 -6.62
C PRO A 759 -29.15 -16.76 -5.43
N ALA A 760 -27.91 -16.97 -4.98
CA ALA A 760 -27.49 -17.87 -3.91
C ALA A 760 -28.32 -17.82 -2.60
N ASP A 761 -28.76 -19.00 -2.14
CA ASP A 761 -29.41 -19.23 -0.85
C ASP A 761 -28.40 -19.19 0.32
N VAL A 762 -27.97 -18.00 0.72
CA VAL A 762 -27.24 -17.78 1.99
C VAL A 762 -27.83 -16.58 2.71
N TYR A 763 -28.56 -16.84 3.80
CA TYR A 763 -29.00 -15.80 4.73
C TYR A 763 -27.98 -15.66 5.85
N ILE A 764 -27.51 -14.44 6.10
CA ILE A 764 -26.60 -14.09 7.20
C ILE A 764 -27.38 -13.28 8.23
N PHE A 765 -27.55 -13.83 9.43
CA PHE A 765 -28.21 -13.13 10.55
C PHE A 765 -27.16 -12.59 11.51
N ASN A 766 -27.21 -11.27 11.72
CA ASN A 766 -26.24 -10.55 12.57
C ASN A 766 -26.75 -10.30 13.99
N SER A 767 -28.01 -10.67 14.30
CA SER A 767 -28.59 -10.61 15.64
C SER A 767 -29.68 -11.68 15.87
N PRO A 768 -29.99 -12.06 17.13
CA PRO A 768 -31.12 -12.93 17.46
C PRO A 768 -32.47 -12.37 17.00
N ALA A 769 -32.62 -11.04 17.00
CA ALA A 769 -33.85 -10.36 16.62
C ALA A 769 -34.14 -10.52 15.12
N ASP A 770 -33.11 -10.43 14.27
CA ASP A 770 -33.24 -10.65 12.83
C ASP A 770 -33.66 -12.09 12.52
N LEU A 771 -33.11 -13.05 13.28
CA LEU A 771 -33.46 -14.46 13.15
C LEU A 771 -34.89 -14.75 13.64
N MET A 772 -35.32 -14.10 14.73
CA MET A 772 -36.69 -14.18 15.25
C MET A 772 -37.72 -13.63 14.27
N CYS A 773 -37.46 -12.45 13.69
CA CYS A 773 -38.32 -11.84 12.68
C CYS A 773 -38.47 -12.75 11.46
N PHE A 774 -37.37 -13.35 11.01
CA PHE A 774 -37.39 -14.32 9.92
C PHE A 774 -38.19 -15.59 10.27
N ALA A 775 -38.05 -16.11 11.49
CA ALA A 775 -38.81 -17.26 11.97
C ALA A 775 -40.33 -17.00 12.03
N GLU A 776 -40.75 -15.80 12.43
CA GLU A 776 -42.16 -15.38 12.46
C GLU A 776 -42.73 -15.23 11.05
N GLN A 777 -41.98 -14.63 10.13
CA GLN A 777 -42.37 -14.51 8.72
C GLN A 777 -42.59 -15.87 8.05
N ILE A 778 -41.77 -16.87 8.39
CA ILE A 778 -41.95 -18.26 7.93
C ILE A 778 -43.21 -18.88 8.53
N GLY A 779 -43.53 -18.61 9.79
CA GLY A 779 -44.66 -19.22 10.50
C GLY A 779 -46.05 -18.75 10.04
N HIS A 780 -46.15 -17.64 9.29
CA HIS A 780 -47.40 -17.04 8.84
C HIS A 780 -47.73 -17.28 7.35
N ALA A 781 -46.96 -18.11 6.64
CA ALA A 781 -47.17 -18.38 5.22
C ALA A 781 -48.21 -19.49 4.98
N GLU A 782 -49.18 -19.28 4.08
CA GLU A 782 -50.14 -20.31 3.65
C GLU A 782 -49.56 -21.19 2.53
N ILE A 783 -49.81 -22.50 2.61
CA ILE A 783 -49.34 -23.50 1.64
C ILE A 783 -50.45 -23.75 0.61
N SER A 784 -50.27 -23.31 -0.64
CA SER A 784 -51.11 -23.71 -1.78
C SER A 784 -50.36 -24.68 -2.69
N SER A 785 -51.08 -25.42 -3.54
CA SER A 785 -50.58 -26.54 -4.35
C SER A 785 -49.56 -26.16 -5.46
N GLY A 786 -48.93 -24.99 -5.37
CA GLY A 786 -47.83 -24.51 -6.23
C GLY A 786 -46.60 -23.97 -5.48
N GLY A 787 -46.57 -24.08 -4.15
CA GLY A 787 -45.55 -23.49 -3.27
C GLY A 787 -46.12 -22.40 -2.35
N LEU A 788 -45.30 -21.94 -1.39
CA LEU A 788 -45.64 -20.90 -0.41
C LEU A 788 -46.07 -19.60 -1.11
N GLU A 789 -47.34 -19.20 -0.98
CA GLU A 789 -47.83 -17.89 -1.44
C GLU A 789 -48.11 -17.00 -0.23
N PHE A 790 -47.46 -15.85 -0.19
CA PHE A 790 -47.77 -14.78 0.76
C PHE A 790 -48.90 -13.91 0.18
N ALA A 791 -50.04 -13.86 0.86
CA ALA A 791 -51.10 -12.91 0.49
C ALA A 791 -50.63 -11.46 0.78
N PRO A 792 -50.87 -10.49 -0.13
CA PRO A 792 -50.39 -9.13 0.02
C PRO A 792 -51.11 -8.38 1.14
N SER A 793 -50.36 -7.74 2.03
CA SER A 793 -50.83 -6.54 2.75
C SER A 793 -50.84 -5.35 1.77
N ALA A 794 -51.80 -4.45 1.93
CA ALA A 794 -52.22 -3.46 0.94
C ALA A 794 -51.24 -2.31 0.65
N ASP A 795 -49.97 -2.38 1.06
CA ASP A 795 -48.98 -1.31 0.84
C ASP A 795 -47.87 -1.77 -0.12
N ARG A 796 -47.81 -1.13 -1.30
CA ARG A 796 -47.09 -1.59 -2.51
C ARG A 796 -45.61 -1.16 -2.53
N THR A 797 -44.78 -1.63 -1.58
CA THR A 797 -43.33 -1.26 -1.55
C THR A 797 -42.32 -2.37 -1.26
N LEU A 798 -42.65 -3.65 -1.45
CA LEU A 798 -41.68 -4.76 -1.30
C LEU A 798 -41.65 -5.72 -2.49
N GLN A 799 -40.45 -5.97 -3.02
CA GLN A 799 -40.19 -7.01 -4.02
C GLN A 799 -40.43 -8.39 -3.39
N ARG A 800 -41.24 -9.21 -4.09
CA ARG A 800 -41.62 -10.57 -3.70
C ARG A 800 -40.42 -11.53 -3.78
N LEU A 801 -40.12 -12.23 -2.69
CA LEU A 801 -39.21 -13.38 -2.66
C LEU A 801 -40.04 -14.67 -2.63
N THR A 802 -39.92 -15.51 -3.65
CA THR A 802 -40.52 -16.85 -3.68
C THR A 802 -39.49 -17.87 -3.19
N LEU A 803 -39.66 -18.42 -1.98
CA LEU A 803 -38.74 -19.40 -1.38
C LEU A 803 -39.03 -20.81 -1.92
N ARG A 804 -38.15 -21.37 -2.76
CA ARG A 804 -38.28 -22.76 -3.26
C ARG A 804 -37.30 -23.79 -2.69
N SER A 805 -36.29 -23.41 -1.91
CA SER A 805 -35.55 -24.33 -1.04
C SER A 805 -34.49 -23.57 -0.25
N VAL A 806 -34.52 -23.57 1.08
CA VAL A 806 -33.35 -23.10 1.85
C VAL A 806 -32.43 -24.30 2.08
N ARG A 807 -31.24 -24.31 1.44
CA ARG A 807 -30.23 -25.37 1.67
C ARG A 807 -29.18 -24.99 2.71
N LYS A 808 -28.93 -23.70 2.98
CA LYS A 808 -27.85 -23.27 3.89
C LYS A 808 -28.21 -21.98 4.64
N LEU A 809 -28.00 -21.98 5.95
CA LEU A 809 -28.20 -20.84 6.85
C LEU A 809 -26.85 -20.53 7.53
N ARG A 810 -26.35 -19.29 7.42
CA ARG A 810 -25.11 -18.86 8.08
C ARG A 810 -25.45 -17.86 9.20
N PHE A 811 -24.85 -18.03 10.36
CA PHE A 811 -24.98 -17.09 11.48
C PHE A 811 -23.65 -16.38 11.64
N GLY A 812 -23.63 -15.06 11.46
CA GLY A 812 -22.43 -14.26 11.60
C GLY A 812 -22.60 -13.28 12.75
N LEU A 813 -21.76 -13.35 13.77
CA LEU A 813 -21.61 -12.22 14.71
C LEU A 813 -20.72 -11.16 14.05
N LEU A 814 -21.23 -10.50 13.00
CA LEU A 814 -20.49 -9.51 12.21
C LEU A 814 -20.52 -8.09 12.80
N ARG A 815 -20.98 -7.92 14.05
CA ARG A 815 -20.68 -6.72 14.82
C ARG A 815 -19.65 -7.02 15.89
N SER A 816 -18.53 -6.30 15.84
CA SER A 816 -17.81 -5.89 17.04
C SER A 816 -18.84 -5.43 18.08
N ILE A 817 -18.77 -5.93 19.31
CA ILE A 817 -19.51 -5.35 20.44
C ILE A 817 -19.03 -3.90 20.55
N THR A 818 -19.71 -2.99 19.86
CA THR A 818 -19.37 -1.58 19.80
C THR A 818 -20.54 -0.78 20.34
N GLN A 819 -20.27 -0.24 21.52
CA GLN A 819 -20.91 0.87 22.24
C GLN A 819 -22.29 0.66 22.87
N ALA A 820 -22.26 0.28 24.15
CA ALA A 820 -23.00 1.01 25.20
C ALA A 820 -22.45 0.77 26.63
N THR A 821 -21.69 -0.29 26.88
CA THR A 821 -21.01 -0.51 28.17
C THR A 821 -19.68 -1.20 27.93
N ALA A 822 -18.59 -0.60 28.40
CA ALA A 822 -17.31 -1.31 28.49
C ALA A 822 -17.53 -2.52 29.41
N LEU A 823 -17.42 -3.74 28.88
CA LEU A 823 -17.51 -4.95 29.70
C LEU A 823 -16.32 -4.95 30.67
N THR A 824 -16.63 -4.81 31.95
CA THR A 824 -15.66 -4.85 33.04
C THR A 824 -15.25 -6.30 33.31
N GLU A 825 -14.12 -6.50 33.99
CA GLU A 825 -13.72 -7.82 34.46
C GLU A 825 -14.82 -8.44 35.35
N THR A 826 -15.61 -7.61 36.05
CA THR A 826 -16.78 -8.02 36.85
C THR A 826 -17.93 -8.58 36.00
N ASP A 827 -18.12 -8.08 34.77
CA ASP A 827 -19.13 -8.58 33.82
C ASP A 827 -18.72 -9.95 33.21
N LEU A 828 -17.43 -10.28 33.29
CA LEU A 828 -16.82 -11.50 32.74
C LEU A 828 -16.42 -12.53 33.82
N ASN A 829 -16.30 -12.10 35.09
CA ASN A 829 -15.76 -12.91 36.20
C ASN A 829 -16.69 -14.05 36.70
N GLY A 830 -17.90 -14.17 36.16
CA GLY A 830 -18.77 -15.33 36.41
C GLY A 830 -18.55 -16.51 35.46
N GLY A 831 -17.73 -16.36 34.41
CA GLY A 831 -17.77 -17.32 33.30
C GLY A 831 -19.15 -17.35 32.64
N LEU A 832 -19.59 -18.51 32.12
CA LEU A 832 -20.89 -18.68 31.45
C LEU A 832 -22.12 -18.29 32.30
N ASP A 833 -21.97 -18.12 33.63
CA ASP A 833 -23.04 -17.72 34.55
C ASP A 833 -23.14 -16.20 34.75
N GLY A 834 -22.34 -15.43 34.00
CA GLY A 834 -22.45 -13.98 33.93
C GLY A 834 -23.81 -13.55 33.34
N PRO A 835 -24.49 -12.52 33.88
CA PRO A 835 -25.83 -12.12 33.46
C PRO A 835 -25.93 -11.82 31.95
N PHE A 836 -24.89 -11.18 31.40
CA PHE A 836 -24.84 -10.80 29.98
C PHE A 836 -24.68 -12.00 29.04
N MET A 837 -23.73 -12.90 29.32
CA MET A 837 -23.51 -14.09 28.48
C MET A 837 -24.68 -15.07 28.56
N THR A 838 -25.28 -15.22 29.75
CA THR A 838 -26.49 -16.01 29.95
C THR A 838 -27.65 -15.45 29.11
N GLN A 839 -27.84 -14.14 29.10
CA GLN A 839 -28.89 -13.46 28.33
C GLN A 839 -28.65 -13.52 26.81
N LEU A 840 -27.40 -13.42 26.38
CA LEU A 840 -27.05 -13.54 24.96
C LEU A 840 -27.29 -14.96 24.46
N ILE A 841 -26.88 -15.97 25.23
CA ILE A 841 -27.08 -17.39 24.90
C ILE A 841 -28.57 -17.74 24.91
N SER A 842 -29.33 -17.26 25.89
CA SER A 842 -30.78 -17.51 25.95
C SER A 842 -31.50 -16.89 24.75
N SER A 843 -31.13 -15.67 24.33
CA SER A 843 -31.74 -14.97 23.19
C SER A 843 -31.50 -15.71 21.87
N TRP A 844 -30.28 -16.20 21.62
CA TRP A 844 -29.99 -17.00 20.43
C TRP A 844 -30.67 -18.38 20.46
N ARG A 845 -30.72 -19.03 21.63
CA ARG A 845 -31.46 -20.30 21.80
C ARG A 845 -32.95 -20.13 21.50
N GLU A 846 -33.55 -19.03 21.95
CA GLU A 846 -34.96 -18.74 21.71
C GLU A 846 -35.26 -18.48 20.24
N ALA A 847 -34.41 -17.71 19.55
CA ALA A 847 -34.53 -17.43 18.12
C ALA A 847 -34.41 -18.69 17.24
N VAL A 848 -33.45 -19.57 17.55
CA VAL A 848 -33.30 -20.85 16.83
C VAL A 848 -34.48 -21.79 17.11
N ARG A 849 -34.99 -21.81 18.35
CA ARG A 849 -36.19 -22.60 18.69
C ARG A 849 -37.43 -22.07 17.96
N ALA A 850 -37.59 -20.76 17.82
CA ALA A 850 -38.68 -20.16 17.06
C ALA A 850 -38.63 -20.60 15.59
N LEU A 851 -37.45 -20.54 14.96
CA LEU A 851 -37.26 -21.01 13.59
C LEU A 851 -37.63 -22.48 13.43
N ASN A 852 -37.14 -23.34 14.34
CA ASN A 852 -37.45 -24.77 14.31
C ASN A 852 -38.95 -25.05 14.47
N ARG A 853 -39.66 -24.29 15.32
CA ARG A 853 -41.13 -24.42 15.47
C ARG A 853 -41.85 -24.03 14.18
N SER A 854 -41.47 -22.92 13.54
CA SER A 854 -42.08 -22.47 12.28
C SER A 854 -41.83 -23.47 11.14
N VAL A 855 -40.63 -24.02 11.04
CA VAL A 855 -40.29 -25.07 10.05
C VAL A 855 -41.06 -26.36 10.32
N ALA A 856 -41.25 -26.75 11.58
CA ALA A 856 -42.02 -27.94 11.94
C ALA A 856 -43.52 -27.78 11.66
N ALA A 857 -44.10 -26.59 11.88
CA ALA A 857 -45.50 -26.29 11.57
C ALA A 857 -45.79 -26.42 10.06
N ILE A 858 -44.87 -25.96 9.21
CA ILE A 858 -44.93 -26.13 7.75
C ILE A 858 -44.87 -27.60 7.34
N ARG A 859 -44.05 -28.42 8.00
CA ARG A 859 -43.99 -29.88 7.71
C ARG A 859 -45.26 -30.63 8.09
N SER A 860 -46.01 -30.14 9.09
CA SER A 860 -47.21 -30.82 9.59
C SER A 860 -48.48 -30.59 8.75
N THR A 861 -48.48 -29.61 7.86
CA THR A 861 -49.61 -29.26 6.98
C THR A 861 -49.53 -29.95 5.60
N ASP A 862 -48.45 -30.69 5.34
CA ASP A 862 -48.14 -31.32 4.04
C ASP A 862 -48.53 -32.81 3.97
N THR A 863 -49.26 -33.34 4.95
CA THR A 863 -49.57 -34.78 5.04
C THR A 863 -50.83 -35.23 4.28
N ASP A 864 -51.66 -34.32 3.79
CA ASP A 864 -52.98 -34.67 3.21
C ASP A 864 -53.07 -34.56 1.67
N SER A 865 -51.94 -34.39 0.97
CA SER A 865 -51.91 -34.37 -0.51
C SER A 865 -51.47 -35.73 -1.10
N PRO A 866 -52.36 -36.52 -1.74
CA PRO A 866 -52.07 -37.91 -2.17
C PRO A 866 -51.07 -38.05 -3.34
N GLY A 867 -50.57 -36.94 -3.90
CA GLY A 867 -49.78 -36.93 -5.14
C GLY A 867 -48.26 -37.02 -4.97
N LEU A 868 -47.72 -37.06 -3.75
CA LEU A 868 -46.27 -36.94 -3.49
C LEU A 868 -45.67 -38.12 -2.70
N GLN A 869 -46.31 -39.29 -2.69
CA GLN A 869 -45.84 -40.44 -1.91
C GLN A 869 -44.63 -41.21 -2.49
N HIS A 870 -44.03 -40.81 -3.62
CA HIS A 870 -42.89 -41.54 -4.22
C HIS A 870 -41.60 -40.72 -4.46
N GLY A 871 -41.46 -39.54 -3.84
CA GLY A 871 -40.18 -38.83 -3.77
C GLY A 871 -39.62 -38.90 -2.35
N ARG A 872 -38.43 -39.50 -2.15
CA ARG A 872 -37.73 -39.46 -0.85
C ARG A 872 -37.61 -38.01 -0.37
N GLY A 873 -38.21 -37.72 0.79
CA GLY A 873 -38.22 -36.40 1.40
C GLY A 873 -36.82 -35.94 1.80
N HIS A 874 -36.33 -34.88 1.14
CA HIS A 874 -35.06 -34.21 1.47
C HIS A 874 -35.18 -32.68 1.51
N LEU A 875 -36.39 -32.13 1.49
CA LEU A 875 -36.55 -30.68 1.67
C LEU A 875 -36.71 -30.39 3.16
N TRP A 876 -35.96 -29.39 3.64
CA TRP A 876 -35.98 -28.78 4.99
C TRP A 876 -35.00 -29.28 6.06
N ALA A 877 -33.98 -30.07 5.77
CA ALA A 877 -32.92 -30.35 6.76
C ALA A 877 -31.87 -29.21 6.75
N LEU A 878 -31.57 -28.65 7.92
CA LEU A 878 -30.51 -27.64 8.09
C LEU A 878 -29.15 -28.37 7.97
N GLU A 879 -28.49 -28.29 6.82
CA GLU A 879 -27.32 -29.15 6.51
C GLU A 879 -26.00 -28.71 7.17
N LEU A 880 -25.83 -27.45 7.55
CA LEU A 880 -24.57 -26.96 8.13
C LEU A 880 -24.77 -25.70 8.98
N VAL A 881 -24.20 -25.68 10.19
CA VAL A 881 -24.08 -24.48 11.03
C VAL A 881 -22.58 -24.22 11.24
N GLN A 882 -22.09 -23.08 10.76
CA GLN A 882 -20.70 -22.66 10.89
C GLN A 882 -20.63 -21.42 11.82
N PHE A 883 -19.73 -21.45 12.79
CA PHE A 883 -19.47 -20.33 13.71
C PHE A 883 -18.06 -19.80 13.49
N ASP A 884 -17.94 -18.53 13.12
CA ASP A 884 -16.65 -17.84 13.09
C ASP A 884 -16.52 -16.99 14.37
N VAL A 885 -15.67 -17.42 15.30
CA VAL A 885 -15.41 -16.72 16.57
C VAL A 885 -13.99 -16.16 16.55
N TRP A 886 -13.86 -14.84 16.72
CA TRP A 886 -12.58 -14.15 16.74
C TRP A 886 -12.23 -13.76 18.18
N ASN A 887 -11.04 -14.15 18.64
CA ASN A 887 -10.56 -13.84 19.98
C ASN A 887 -9.89 -12.46 19.98
N VAL A 888 -10.58 -11.42 20.45
CA VAL A 888 -10.08 -10.03 20.36
C VAL A 888 -9.31 -9.59 21.62
N ARG A 889 -9.19 -10.45 22.64
CA ARG A 889 -8.29 -10.34 23.81
C ARG A 889 -7.93 -11.74 24.27
N ASP A 890 -6.76 -11.97 24.87
CA ASP A 890 -6.24 -13.28 25.34
C ASP A 890 -7.17 -14.11 26.26
N ILE A 891 -8.33 -14.54 25.77
CA ILE A 891 -9.26 -15.40 26.47
C ILE A 891 -8.74 -16.84 26.33
N PRO A 892 -8.53 -17.58 27.43
CA PRO A 892 -7.99 -18.93 27.38
C PRO A 892 -8.86 -19.86 26.50
N PRO A 893 -8.26 -20.66 25.60
CA PRO A 893 -8.97 -21.50 24.63
C PRO A 893 -10.08 -22.38 25.23
N ARG A 894 -9.93 -22.80 26.50
CA ARG A 894 -10.93 -23.58 27.24
C ARG A 894 -12.32 -22.92 27.34
N HIS A 895 -12.40 -21.58 27.28
CA HIS A 895 -13.70 -20.87 27.37
C HIS A 895 -14.40 -20.84 26.00
N ILE A 896 -13.65 -20.78 24.90
CA ILE A 896 -14.15 -20.86 23.52
C ILE A 896 -14.72 -22.26 23.23
N VAL A 897 -14.01 -23.30 23.65
CA VAL A 897 -14.42 -24.71 23.47
C VAL A 897 -15.73 -25.03 24.21
N ARG A 898 -15.95 -24.47 25.41
CA ARG A 898 -17.16 -24.71 26.21
C ARG A 898 -18.40 -23.98 25.66
N VAL A 899 -18.22 -22.83 25.02
CA VAL A 899 -19.29 -22.09 24.31
C VAL A 899 -19.74 -22.86 23.06
N ILE A 900 -18.80 -23.46 22.33
CA ILE A 900 -19.11 -24.27 21.14
C ILE A 900 -19.86 -25.56 21.52
N GLN A 901 -19.50 -26.20 22.64
CA GLN A 901 -20.16 -27.43 23.13
C GLN A 901 -21.62 -27.23 23.58
N GLU A 902 -21.97 -26.08 24.16
CA GLU A 902 -23.34 -25.77 24.63
C GLU A 902 -24.30 -25.32 23.50
N TRP A 903 -23.76 -25.04 22.30
CA TRP A 903 -24.50 -24.60 21.11
C TRP A 903 -24.80 -25.74 20.11
N SER A 904 -24.00 -26.83 20.09
CA SER A 904 -24.20 -27.95 19.17
C SER A 904 -25.11 -29.04 19.78
N THR A 905 -26.43 -28.88 19.70
CA THR A 905 -27.38 -29.90 20.21
C THR A 905 -27.47 -31.18 19.35
N THR A 906 -26.59 -31.40 18.38
CA THR A 906 -26.62 -32.57 17.47
C THR A 906 -25.26 -33.26 17.21
N MET A 907 -24.17 -32.87 17.89
CA MET A 907 -22.87 -33.55 17.76
C MET A 907 -22.27 -33.86 19.14
N HIS A 908 -22.01 -35.13 19.42
CA HIS A 908 -21.33 -35.56 20.64
C HIS A 908 -19.83 -35.74 20.37
N ILE A 909 -19.04 -34.71 20.69
CA ILE A 909 -17.58 -34.74 20.56
C ILE A 909 -16.98 -35.14 21.90
N HIS A 910 -16.32 -36.30 21.97
CA HIS A 910 -15.61 -36.75 23.17
C HIS A 910 -14.12 -36.43 23.04
N ALA A 911 -13.61 -35.51 23.86
CA ALA A 911 -12.17 -35.28 24.00
C ALA A 911 -11.64 -36.13 25.17
N LYS A 912 -10.61 -36.95 24.93
CA LYS A 912 -9.93 -37.71 25.98
C LYS A 912 -8.49 -37.25 26.09
N ARG A 913 -8.01 -37.11 27.34
CA ARG A 913 -6.62 -36.71 27.61
C ARG A 913 -5.69 -37.90 27.35
N GLY A 914 -4.91 -37.83 26.28
CA GLY A 914 -3.73 -38.69 26.09
C GLY A 914 -2.58 -38.22 26.98
N ALA A 915 -1.63 -39.10 27.30
CA ALA A 915 -0.44 -38.69 28.05
C ALA A 915 0.50 -37.88 27.13
N GLY A 916 0.84 -36.65 27.54
CA GLY A 916 1.55 -35.66 26.71
C GLY A 916 0.63 -34.53 26.25
N ALA A 917 1.17 -33.46 25.63
CA ALA A 917 0.44 -32.27 25.16
C ALA A 917 -0.51 -32.53 23.96
N ILE A 918 -1.03 -33.76 23.86
CA ILE A 918 -1.84 -34.26 22.76
C ILE A 918 -3.25 -34.52 23.30
N ILE A 919 -4.25 -33.96 22.62
CA ILE A 919 -5.67 -34.18 22.90
C ILE A 919 -6.22 -35.05 21.76
N GLU A 920 -6.69 -36.25 22.10
CA GLU A 920 -7.39 -37.12 21.15
C GLU A 920 -8.88 -36.79 21.12
N PHE A 921 -9.41 -36.58 19.92
CA PHE A 921 -10.82 -36.36 19.66
C PHE A 921 -11.44 -37.64 19.10
N HIS A 922 -12.48 -38.14 19.78
CA HIS A 922 -13.30 -39.23 19.29
C HIS A 922 -14.67 -38.70 18.87
N VAL A 923 -15.02 -38.91 17.60
CA VAL A 923 -16.33 -38.60 17.04
C VAL A 923 -17.14 -39.89 16.99
N VAL A 924 -18.32 -39.90 17.63
CA VAL A 924 -19.22 -41.06 17.65
C VAL A 924 -20.57 -40.63 17.07
N GLY A 925 -21.13 -41.44 16.14
CA GLY A 925 -22.46 -41.23 15.57
C GLY A 925 -22.52 -40.71 14.12
N CYS A 926 -21.39 -40.67 13.40
CA CYS A 926 -21.36 -40.38 11.96
C CYS A 926 -21.59 -41.66 11.14
N ASN A 927 -22.14 -41.53 9.92
CA ASN A 927 -22.13 -42.62 8.94
C ASN A 927 -20.69 -42.88 8.44
N GLU A 928 -20.41 -44.09 7.95
CA GLU A 928 -19.04 -44.54 7.57
C GLU A 928 -18.34 -43.58 6.59
N GLU A 929 -19.08 -43.05 5.62
CA GLU A 929 -18.55 -42.14 4.58
C GLU A 929 -18.06 -40.80 5.16
N SER A 930 -18.77 -40.24 6.14
CA SER A 930 -18.34 -39.01 6.83
C SER A 930 -17.17 -39.25 7.78
N GLN A 931 -17.06 -40.48 8.32
CA GLN A 931 -15.96 -40.86 9.20
C GLN A 931 -14.65 -41.04 8.43
N GLU A 932 -14.71 -41.59 7.22
CA GLU A 932 -13.57 -41.77 6.33
C GLU A 932 -13.02 -40.43 5.80
N TRP A 933 -13.91 -39.49 5.42
CA TRP A 933 -13.50 -38.14 5.02
C TRP A 933 -12.78 -37.39 6.16
N LEU A 934 -13.30 -37.47 7.39
CA LEU A 934 -12.70 -36.82 8.56
C LEU A 934 -11.33 -37.39 8.95
N ASN A 935 -11.17 -38.72 8.87
CA ASN A 935 -9.90 -39.39 9.14
C ASN A 935 -8.82 -39.04 8.11
N ASN A 936 -9.22 -38.73 6.87
CA ASN A 936 -8.31 -38.30 5.81
C ASN A 936 -7.99 -36.79 5.85
N ALA A 937 -8.88 -35.99 6.45
CA ALA A 937 -8.77 -34.53 6.47
C ALA A 937 -7.98 -33.97 7.68
N MET A 938 -7.80 -34.74 8.76
CA MET A 938 -7.05 -34.31 9.94
C MET A 938 -5.77 -35.14 10.12
N PRO A 939 -4.56 -34.55 9.99
CA PRO A 939 -3.34 -35.25 10.40
C PRO A 939 -3.36 -35.47 11.91
N ARG A 940 -2.94 -36.66 12.37
CA ARG A 940 -2.58 -36.85 13.79
C ARG A 940 -1.44 -35.89 14.13
N VAL A 941 -1.70 -34.96 15.05
CA VAL A 941 -0.69 -34.11 15.71
C VAL A 941 -0.57 -34.56 17.15
#